data_AF-N6UWU9-F1
#
_entry.id   AF-N6UWU9-F1
#
_cell.length_a   1.000
_cell.length_b   1.000
_cell.length_c   1.000
_cell.angle_alpha   90.00
_cell.angle_beta   90.00
_cell.angle_gamma   90.00
#
_symmetry.space_group_name_H-M   'P 1'
#
loop_
_entity.id
_entity.type
_entity.pdbx_description
1 polymer ?
#
loop_
_entity_poly.entity_id
_entity_poly.type
_entity_poly.pdbx_seq_one_letter_code
_entity_poly.pdbx_strand_id
1 'polypeptide(L)'
;MCGIIGYIGNKKASEVLLNGLRRLEYRGYDSCGIGVIDEDLIIKKDVGKVEEVAKKEDFLSVNGNIGVGHCLHPDTYVVLSDGRIKKISEIDEDEVLSVNFNDFKLYKKKIIKFKHKSPNILYKIKTDFSELLTTGEHKIFVLEEGKIVEKCVKDLNGNELVGVVRKIDYKFDNNEMNPELLQIIGYTIIKKHIKNGTLFLRDREREVLEKYRELFTKIFNINGIIKKEEDYYLLEINSKELINWFKNNVPELFHQNEKTPSFVFKLSNSLLASYLKGVFDSSYVDDKIYLEINSEEFLRETQFLLLRFGILASYSKNGKFKIIIDDKISLESFKKYIGFTSKSKLEKLNKIEGNENLKYFNGNIVWTKFKIEKVESDVEYVYDLEVEDFQNFIGNLIINHNSRWATHGRVCKENAHPHTDCKDEIAVVHNGIISNYRELKDELIKKGHKFKSETDSEIIAHLIEDLIEDNSEEGYIKAVKEAIKRLEGSYAVAIINKRFPNILIGAKNESPLIVGIGEDEAFLGSDITAFLEYTNKAIPLYDGDIVIIKKGENGLDIKIENNGKDVKREVIEINWDINQAEKKGYPHFMLKEIMEQPEILKISSKISSEEIKKLAKLIKDSEKVYFIGMGTSYHACIYAEYLFSKLGKLVIACDASEFLNKGVVDEKTLVIALTQSGETYDTLKAMRYAKERGAKVGAIVNILGSTATREADITVLMGAGLEIAVCATKTFTSQLMIIYRLFIEFGKLLNKDMAVYERAIEKIPKYVKEVLNKKDYIERVTKDLKVNNYIFISRGINIVSALEGALKFKEITYLHAEGMSAGMLKHGTISLIDERMDTIAIVPPKNSRVFNSIISNIEEVKARNGKVIAITPVEIETADYNIITPNVIEEISPIIYAPAYQLLAYYKAVQLNRDVDKPRGLAKSVTVE
;
A
#
# COMPACT_ATOMS: atom_id res chain seq x y z
N MET A 1 8.90 -5.72 4.54
CA MET A 1 10.08 -4.96 4.98
C MET A 1 10.21 -5.17 6.49
N CYS A 2 11.22 -5.93 6.86
CA CYS A 2 11.58 -6.18 8.26
C CYS A 2 12.27 -4.96 8.92
N GLY A 3 12.13 -4.85 10.23
CA GLY A 3 12.96 -3.94 11.03
C GLY A 3 14.29 -4.58 11.41
N ILE A 4 15.39 -3.82 11.39
CA ILE A 4 16.62 -4.10 12.14
C ILE A 4 16.89 -2.93 13.09
N ILE A 5 17.31 -3.27 14.31
CA ILE A 5 18.09 -2.37 15.16
C ILE A 5 19.30 -3.11 15.77
N GLY A 6 20.42 -2.42 15.86
CA GLY A 6 21.58 -2.80 16.67
C GLY A 6 22.01 -1.63 17.57
N TYR A 7 22.64 -1.93 18.70
CA TYR A 7 23.12 -0.95 19.68
C TYR A 7 24.43 -1.39 20.32
N ILE A 8 25.31 -0.42 20.60
CA ILE A 8 26.47 -0.55 21.48
C ILE A 8 26.64 0.75 22.25
N GLY A 9 26.79 0.72 23.58
CA GLY A 9 26.94 1.96 24.35
C GLY A 9 27.01 1.80 25.85
N ASN A 10 26.44 2.77 26.58
CA ASN A 10 26.41 2.81 28.05
C ASN A 10 25.00 2.56 28.64
N LYS A 11 23.94 2.54 27.81
CA LYS A 11 22.58 2.23 28.26
C LYS A 11 22.33 0.73 28.24
N LYS A 12 21.24 0.31 28.89
CA LYS A 12 20.70 -1.04 28.84
C LYS A 12 20.16 -1.34 27.43
N ALA A 13 20.80 -2.25 26.72
CA ALA A 13 20.54 -2.52 25.30
C ALA A 13 19.12 -3.04 25.05
N SER A 14 18.57 -3.86 25.95
CA SER A 14 17.21 -4.41 25.82
C SER A 14 16.12 -3.34 25.73
N GLU A 15 16.27 -2.22 26.44
CA GLU A 15 15.35 -1.07 26.39
C GLU A 15 15.47 -0.32 25.05
N VAL A 16 16.70 -0.07 24.60
CA VAL A 16 17.01 0.58 23.32
C VAL A 16 16.44 -0.23 22.14
N LEU A 17 16.72 -1.53 22.11
CA LEU A 17 16.26 -2.43 21.05
C LEU A 17 14.73 -2.54 21.02
N LEU A 18 14.07 -2.65 22.18
CA LEU A 18 12.61 -2.68 22.25
C LEU A 18 11.97 -1.39 21.73
N ASN A 19 12.49 -0.22 22.12
CA ASN A 19 11.97 1.06 21.66
C ASN A 19 12.23 1.29 20.16
N GLY A 20 13.35 0.80 19.62
CA GLY A 20 13.61 0.77 18.19
C GLY A 20 12.62 -0.13 17.43
N LEU A 21 12.43 -1.37 17.87
CA LEU A 21 11.50 -2.31 17.23
C LEU A 21 10.04 -1.82 17.25
N ARG A 22 9.61 -1.16 18.33
CA ARG A 22 8.29 -0.49 18.39
C ARG A 22 8.13 0.61 17.34
N ARG A 23 9.20 1.34 17.00
CA ARG A 23 9.18 2.40 15.97
C ARG A 23 9.20 1.83 14.54
N LEU A 24 9.84 0.67 14.38
CA LEU A 24 9.86 -0.12 13.15
C LEU A 24 8.58 -0.96 12.94
N GLU A 25 7.58 -0.91 13.83
CA GLU A 25 6.38 -1.74 13.77
C GLU A 25 5.28 -1.20 12.80
N TYR A 26 5.49 -1.41 11.50
CA TYR A 26 4.57 -1.07 10.40
C TYR A 26 3.55 -2.18 10.04
N ARG A 27 2.53 -2.36 10.89
CA ARG A 27 1.42 -3.37 10.81
C ARG A 27 1.84 -4.75 11.34
N GLY A 28 0.89 -5.55 11.84
CA GLY A 28 1.18 -6.69 12.72
C GLY A 28 2.11 -7.75 12.13
N TYR A 29 3.22 -8.00 12.83
CA TYR A 29 4.29 -8.91 12.40
C TYR A 29 4.07 -10.35 12.86
N ASP A 30 4.63 -11.31 12.12
CA ASP A 30 4.56 -12.75 12.39
C ASP A 30 5.54 -13.18 13.51
N SER A 31 6.67 -12.48 13.67
CA SER A 31 7.65 -12.76 14.72
C SER A 31 8.54 -11.55 15.00
N CYS A 32 9.18 -11.54 16.17
CA CYS A 32 10.26 -10.62 16.50
C CYS A 32 11.23 -11.18 17.56
N GLY A 33 12.36 -10.51 17.77
CA GLY A 33 13.31 -10.88 18.81
C GLY A 33 14.44 -9.89 19.03
N ILE A 34 15.16 -10.09 20.13
CA ILE A 34 16.40 -9.40 20.50
C ILE A 34 17.50 -10.41 20.91
N GLY A 35 18.74 -9.98 20.81
CA GLY A 35 19.93 -10.65 21.35
C GLY A 35 20.83 -9.62 22.00
N VAL A 36 21.22 -9.83 23.25
CA VAL A 36 21.99 -8.87 24.07
C VAL A 36 23.12 -9.63 24.76
N ILE A 37 24.32 -9.04 24.83
CA ILE A 37 25.45 -9.60 25.59
C ILE A 37 25.50 -8.92 26.96
N ASP A 38 25.32 -9.72 28.00
CA ASP A 38 25.44 -9.35 29.41
C ASP A 38 26.79 -9.92 29.93
N GLU A 39 26.81 -10.79 30.95
CA GLU A 39 27.93 -11.72 31.16
C GLU A 39 28.04 -12.78 30.05
N ASP A 40 26.91 -13.10 29.41
CA ASP A 40 26.77 -14.11 28.36
C ASP A 40 25.84 -13.60 27.23
N LEU A 41 25.81 -14.29 26.09
CA LEU A 41 24.91 -13.94 24.98
C LEU A 41 23.49 -14.46 25.23
N ILE A 42 22.54 -13.56 25.45
CA ILE A 42 21.15 -13.90 25.78
C ILE A 42 20.22 -13.54 24.61
N ILE A 43 19.56 -14.56 24.05
CA ILE A 43 18.60 -14.43 22.95
C ILE A 43 17.16 -14.55 23.47
N LYS A 44 16.30 -13.60 23.12
CA LYS A 44 14.87 -13.58 23.46
C LYS A 44 14.04 -13.27 22.22
N LYS A 45 13.26 -14.24 21.73
CA LYS A 45 12.57 -14.17 20.43
C LYS A 45 11.34 -15.07 20.40
N ASP A 46 10.30 -14.70 19.66
CA ASP A 46 9.11 -15.53 19.46
C ASP A 46 8.23 -15.04 18.28
N VAL A 47 7.17 -15.80 18.00
CA VAL A 47 6.08 -15.50 17.07
C VAL A 47 5.11 -14.49 17.69
N GLY A 48 4.71 -13.46 16.94
CA GLY A 48 3.77 -12.39 17.34
C GLY A 48 4.33 -10.96 17.20
N LYS A 49 3.55 -9.97 17.68
CA LYS A 49 3.90 -8.54 17.64
C LYS A 49 4.96 -8.16 18.67
N VAL A 50 5.65 -7.05 18.44
CA VAL A 50 6.73 -6.56 19.31
C VAL A 50 6.28 -6.40 20.76
N GLU A 51 5.13 -5.76 20.99
CA GLU A 51 4.59 -5.50 22.32
C GLU A 51 3.99 -6.74 23.01
N GLU A 52 3.76 -7.82 22.27
CA GLU A 52 3.23 -9.10 22.77
C GLU A 52 4.40 -10.03 23.15
N VAL A 53 5.36 -10.21 22.24
CA VAL A 53 6.57 -11.02 22.45
C VAL A 53 7.47 -10.42 23.53
N ALA A 54 7.65 -9.09 23.55
CA ALA A 54 8.50 -8.44 24.55
C ALA A 54 8.01 -8.64 26.00
N LYS A 55 6.71 -8.85 26.19
CA LYS A 55 6.10 -9.23 27.49
C LYS A 55 6.19 -10.72 27.76
N LYS A 56 5.96 -11.55 26.73
CA LYS A 56 6.00 -13.02 26.83
C LYS A 56 7.39 -13.54 27.19
N GLU A 57 8.42 -12.98 26.56
CA GLU A 57 9.83 -13.36 26.74
C GLU A 57 10.55 -12.48 27.79
N ASP A 58 9.88 -11.44 28.31
CA ASP A 58 10.43 -10.43 29.22
C ASP A 58 11.75 -9.80 28.71
N PHE A 59 11.69 -9.09 27.58
CA PHE A 59 12.88 -8.49 26.96
C PHE A 59 13.68 -7.61 27.93
N LEU A 60 13.00 -6.93 28.85
CA LEU A 60 13.59 -5.98 29.81
C LEU A 60 14.39 -6.64 30.94
N SER A 61 14.41 -7.98 31.05
CA SER A 61 15.17 -8.68 32.10
C SER A 61 16.69 -8.66 31.91
N VAL A 62 17.18 -8.32 30.70
CA VAL A 62 18.61 -8.45 30.31
C VAL A 62 19.32 -7.11 30.40
N ASN A 63 20.46 -7.03 31.08
CA ASN A 63 21.09 -5.77 31.51
C ASN A 63 22.33 -5.37 30.71
N GLY A 64 22.74 -6.19 29.73
CA GLY A 64 23.85 -5.92 28.82
C GLY A 64 23.76 -4.60 28.03
N ASN A 65 24.91 -4.13 27.53
CA ASN A 65 25.08 -2.80 26.92
C ASN A 65 25.34 -2.81 25.40
N ILE A 66 25.31 -3.99 24.78
CA ILE A 66 25.41 -4.24 23.33
C ILE A 66 24.34 -5.26 22.91
N GLY A 67 23.74 -5.09 21.72
CA GLY A 67 22.74 -6.04 21.23
C GLY A 67 22.16 -5.74 19.83
N VAL A 68 21.29 -6.62 19.34
CA VAL A 68 20.59 -6.56 18.04
C VAL A 68 19.14 -7.07 18.13
N GLY A 69 18.24 -6.69 17.20
CA GLY A 69 16.84 -7.15 17.16
C GLY A 69 16.11 -6.94 15.83
N HIS A 70 14.97 -7.63 15.61
CA HIS A 70 14.31 -7.77 14.29
C HIS A 70 12.78 -8.12 14.31
N CYS A 71 12.01 -7.93 13.21
CA CYS A 71 10.57 -8.32 13.03
C CYS A 71 10.07 -8.59 11.55
N LEU A 72 9.04 -9.46 11.30
CA LEU A 72 8.66 -10.11 9.97
C LEU A 72 7.15 -10.06 9.42
N HIS A 73 6.84 -10.08 8.10
CA HIS A 73 5.43 -10.06 7.49
C HIS A 73 5.32 -10.76 6.06
N PRO A 74 4.37 -10.60 5.06
CA PRO A 74 2.87 -10.67 4.88
C PRO A 74 2.31 -11.86 3.97
N ASP A 75 1.02 -11.89 3.49
CA ASP A 75 0.05 -13.06 3.24
C ASP A 75 -0.73 -13.27 1.85
N THR A 76 -1.39 -14.44 1.60
CA THR A 76 -2.09 -14.95 0.34
C THR A 76 -3.49 -15.67 0.54
N TYR A 77 -3.95 -16.75 -0.16
CA TYR A 77 -5.39 -17.24 -0.20
C TYR A 77 -5.70 -18.77 -0.43
N VAL A 78 -6.80 -19.35 0.13
CA VAL A 78 -7.27 -20.78 -0.01
C VAL A 78 -8.79 -21.05 0.21
N VAL A 79 -9.32 -22.19 -0.27
CA VAL A 79 -10.69 -22.73 -0.01
C VAL A 79 -10.72 -23.79 1.11
N LEU A 80 -11.69 -23.70 2.03
CA LEU A 80 -11.88 -24.62 3.16
C LEU A 80 -12.91 -25.74 2.89
N SER A 81 -12.82 -26.83 3.66
CA SER A 81 -13.68 -28.02 3.56
C SER A 81 -15.15 -27.76 3.91
N ASP A 82 -15.46 -26.63 4.57
CA ASP A 82 -16.82 -26.18 4.88
C ASP A 82 -17.34 -25.06 3.95
N GLY A 83 -16.68 -24.86 2.82
CA GLY A 83 -17.10 -23.93 1.77
C GLY A 83 -16.73 -22.47 2.00
N ARG A 84 -16.17 -22.11 3.17
CA ARG A 84 -15.56 -20.79 3.38
C ARG A 84 -14.31 -20.62 2.52
N ILE A 85 -13.97 -19.37 2.24
CA ILE A 85 -12.68 -18.96 1.71
C ILE A 85 -11.98 -18.18 2.83
N LYS A 86 -10.68 -18.38 2.98
CA LYS A 86 -9.82 -17.66 3.93
C LYS A 86 -8.56 -17.21 3.20
N LYS A 87 -7.85 -16.23 3.77
CA LYS A 87 -6.44 -16.08 3.45
C LYS A 87 -5.62 -17.21 4.04
N ILE A 88 -4.51 -17.57 3.40
CA ILE A 88 -3.69 -18.71 3.83
C ILE A 88 -3.09 -18.48 5.23
N SER A 89 -2.69 -17.25 5.58
CA SER A 89 -2.26 -16.89 6.95
C SER A 89 -3.40 -16.98 7.97
N GLU A 90 -4.65 -16.78 7.55
CA GLU A 90 -5.84 -16.84 8.44
C GLU A 90 -6.28 -18.28 8.78
N ILE A 91 -5.68 -19.32 8.17
CA ILE A 91 -6.05 -20.74 8.40
C ILE A 91 -5.15 -21.36 9.45
N ASP A 92 -5.71 -21.92 10.52
CA ASP A 92 -4.93 -22.55 11.59
C ASP A 92 -5.27 -24.03 11.73
N GLU A 93 -6.45 -24.35 12.27
CA GLU A 93 -6.94 -25.74 12.43
C GLU A 93 -8.08 -26.11 11.45
N ASP A 94 -8.40 -25.27 10.46
CA ASP A 94 -9.44 -25.60 9.47
C ASP A 94 -8.97 -26.71 8.51
N GLU A 95 -9.92 -27.50 8.02
CA GLU A 95 -9.71 -28.44 6.91
C GLU A 95 -9.79 -27.74 5.54
N VAL A 96 -9.14 -28.30 4.52
CA VAL A 96 -9.32 -27.95 3.09
C VAL A 96 -9.91 -29.11 2.29
N LEU A 97 -10.05 -28.92 0.97
CA LEU A 97 -10.42 -29.97 0.02
C LEU A 97 -9.22 -30.42 -0.81
N SER A 98 -9.05 -31.74 -0.89
CA SER A 98 -8.05 -32.42 -1.74
C SER A 98 -8.72 -33.32 -2.76
N VAL A 99 -8.08 -33.51 -3.91
CA VAL A 99 -8.41 -34.50 -4.93
C VAL A 99 -7.75 -35.84 -4.60
N ASN A 100 -8.47 -36.95 -4.77
CA ASN A 100 -7.85 -38.27 -4.93
C ASN A 100 -7.73 -38.57 -6.43
N PHE A 101 -6.52 -38.56 -6.99
CA PHE A 101 -6.31 -38.79 -8.43
C PHE A 101 -6.62 -40.22 -8.90
N ASN A 102 -6.87 -41.17 -7.98
CA ASN A 102 -7.29 -42.53 -8.33
C ASN A 102 -8.79 -42.63 -8.67
N ASP A 103 -9.64 -41.77 -8.09
CA ASP A 103 -11.09 -41.81 -8.30
C ASP A 103 -11.73 -40.46 -8.70
N PHE A 104 -10.91 -39.42 -8.81
CA PHE A 104 -11.27 -38.05 -9.21
C PHE A 104 -12.35 -37.40 -8.33
N LYS A 105 -12.46 -37.84 -7.06
CA LYS A 105 -13.33 -37.25 -6.05
C LYS A 105 -12.58 -36.28 -5.13
N LEU A 106 -13.35 -35.41 -4.48
CA LEU A 106 -12.88 -34.49 -3.46
C LEU A 106 -13.10 -35.07 -2.06
N TYR A 107 -12.11 -34.89 -1.21
CA TYR A 107 -12.08 -35.33 0.18
C TYR A 107 -11.74 -34.16 1.09
N LYS A 108 -12.31 -34.15 2.29
CA LYS A 108 -11.93 -33.23 3.37
C LYS A 108 -10.62 -33.71 4.00
N LYS A 109 -9.69 -32.80 4.27
CA LYS A 109 -8.41 -33.10 4.93
C LYS A 109 -7.95 -31.96 5.82
N LYS A 110 -7.31 -32.32 6.93
CA LYS A 110 -6.56 -31.37 7.77
C LYS A 110 -5.31 -30.90 7.04
N ILE A 111 -4.82 -29.75 7.48
CA ILE A 111 -3.62 -29.12 6.95
C ILE A 111 -2.63 -28.81 8.07
N ILE A 112 -1.38 -28.64 7.68
CA ILE A 112 -0.37 -27.92 8.42
C ILE A 112 -0.01 -26.70 7.56
N LYS A 113 -0.06 -25.50 8.15
CA LYS A 113 0.31 -24.24 7.48
C LYS A 113 1.80 -23.97 7.60
N PHE A 114 2.42 -23.59 6.50
CA PHE A 114 3.81 -23.15 6.41
C PHE A 114 3.90 -21.78 5.77
N LYS A 115 5.03 -21.09 5.99
CA LYS A 115 5.32 -19.76 5.48
C LYS A 115 6.80 -19.71 5.11
N HIS A 116 7.10 -19.33 3.87
CA HIS A 116 8.43 -19.45 3.28
C HIS A 116 8.84 -18.15 2.57
N LYS A 117 10.11 -17.80 2.64
CA LYS A 117 10.64 -16.54 2.10
C LYS A 117 10.39 -16.49 0.59
N SER A 118 9.86 -15.39 0.07
CA SER A 118 9.57 -15.32 -1.37
C SER A 118 10.86 -15.18 -2.18
N PRO A 119 11.07 -15.94 -3.26
CA PRO A 119 12.22 -15.75 -4.15
C PRO A 119 12.03 -14.49 -5.01
N ASN A 120 13.13 -13.83 -5.38
CA ASN A 120 13.11 -12.59 -6.20
C ASN A 120 12.25 -12.71 -7.48
N ILE A 121 12.16 -13.92 -8.06
CA ILE A 121 11.30 -14.23 -9.21
C ILE A 121 10.24 -15.25 -8.79
N LEU A 122 8.99 -14.81 -8.76
CA LEU A 122 7.81 -15.66 -8.71
C LEU A 122 7.37 -16.01 -10.14
N TYR A 123 6.58 -17.08 -10.23
CA TYR A 123 6.01 -17.60 -11.46
C TYR A 123 4.49 -17.49 -11.37
N LYS A 124 3.92 -16.71 -12.29
CA LYS A 124 2.47 -16.51 -12.40
C LYS A 124 1.91 -17.46 -13.45
N ILE A 125 1.26 -18.53 -13.00
CA ILE A 125 0.47 -19.44 -13.83
C ILE A 125 -0.90 -18.79 -14.07
N LYS A 126 -1.16 -18.34 -15.30
CA LYS A 126 -2.47 -17.83 -15.73
C LYS A 126 -3.20 -18.88 -16.53
N THR A 127 -4.32 -19.35 -16.01
CA THR A 127 -5.36 -20.04 -16.80
C THR A 127 -6.41 -19.02 -17.23
N ASP A 128 -7.31 -19.38 -18.14
CA ASP A 128 -8.47 -18.53 -18.46
C ASP A 128 -9.39 -18.31 -17.24
N PHE A 129 -9.33 -19.22 -16.26
CA PHE A 129 -10.16 -19.23 -15.05
C PHE A 129 -9.56 -18.46 -13.88
N SER A 130 -8.25 -18.50 -13.72
CA SER A 130 -7.59 -18.02 -12.51
C SER A 130 -6.10 -17.82 -12.69
N GLU A 131 -5.51 -17.04 -11.80
CA GLU A 131 -4.06 -16.88 -11.67
C GLU A 131 -3.57 -17.44 -10.33
N LEU A 132 -2.50 -18.22 -10.38
CA LEU A 132 -1.71 -18.67 -9.25
C LEU A 132 -0.34 -18.02 -9.35
N LEU A 133 0.05 -17.26 -8.32
CA LEU A 133 1.40 -16.74 -8.16
C LEU A 133 2.12 -17.63 -7.15
N THR A 134 3.21 -18.27 -7.55
CA THR A 134 3.93 -19.24 -6.71
C THR A 134 5.43 -19.27 -7.05
N THR A 135 6.23 -19.99 -6.28
CA THR A 135 7.68 -20.11 -6.53
C THR A 135 7.97 -21.02 -7.72
N GLY A 136 9.13 -20.87 -8.36
CA GLY A 136 9.55 -21.80 -9.41
C GLY A 136 9.80 -23.23 -8.91
N GLU A 137 10.07 -23.41 -7.62
CA GLU A 137 10.32 -24.71 -6.99
C GLU A 137 9.04 -25.38 -6.46
N HIS A 138 7.93 -24.66 -6.38
CA HIS A 138 6.61 -25.24 -6.10
C HIS A 138 6.32 -26.34 -7.13
N LYS A 139 5.85 -27.49 -6.66
CA LYS A 139 5.34 -28.53 -7.55
C LYS A 139 3.90 -28.22 -7.95
N ILE A 140 3.50 -28.63 -9.13
CA ILE A 140 2.09 -28.65 -9.51
C ILE A 140 1.78 -29.91 -10.31
N PHE A 141 0.56 -30.41 -10.17
CA PHE A 141 0.07 -31.53 -10.96
C PHE A 141 -0.29 -31.05 -12.37
N VAL A 142 0.35 -31.66 -13.36
CA VAL A 142 0.08 -31.41 -14.78
C VAL A 142 -0.26 -32.71 -15.50
N LEU A 143 -1.06 -32.61 -16.56
CA LEU A 143 -1.34 -33.70 -17.47
C LEU A 143 -0.38 -33.61 -18.67
N GLU A 144 0.49 -34.61 -18.78
CA GLU A 144 1.48 -34.76 -19.86
C GLU A 144 1.36 -36.18 -20.45
N GLU A 145 1.29 -36.29 -21.79
CA GLU A 145 1.10 -37.55 -22.51
C GLU A 145 -0.09 -38.42 -22.01
N GLY A 146 -1.09 -37.81 -21.37
CA GLY A 146 -2.25 -38.49 -20.78
C GLY A 146 -2.02 -39.09 -19.39
N LYS A 147 -0.86 -38.82 -18.77
CA LYS A 147 -0.55 -39.17 -17.37
C LYS A 147 -0.55 -37.91 -16.51
N ILE A 148 -1.00 -38.03 -15.27
CA ILE A 148 -0.84 -36.98 -14.27
C ILE A 148 0.55 -37.12 -13.69
N VAL A 149 1.35 -36.05 -13.76
CA VAL A 149 2.72 -35.99 -13.26
C VAL A 149 2.95 -34.73 -12.44
N GLU A 150 3.88 -34.81 -11.50
CA GLU A 150 4.36 -33.67 -10.74
C GLU A 150 5.51 -33.00 -11.51
N LYS A 151 5.43 -31.69 -11.74
CA LYS A 151 6.58 -30.88 -12.21
C LYS A 151 6.75 -29.66 -11.32
N CYS A 152 8.00 -29.22 -11.13
CA CYS A 152 8.23 -27.91 -10.53
C CYS A 152 7.84 -26.81 -11.53
N VAL A 153 7.27 -25.71 -11.04
CA VAL A 153 6.68 -24.66 -11.87
C VAL A 153 7.70 -24.02 -12.82
N LYS A 154 8.99 -23.96 -12.44
CA LYS A 154 10.10 -23.48 -13.29
C LYS A 154 10.37 -24.34 -14.53
N ASP A 155 10.00 -25.63 -14.50
CA ASP A 155 10.28 -26.62 -15.54
C ASP A 155 9.11 -26.73 -16.54
N LEU A 156 8.01 -26.03 -16.28
CA LEU A 156 6.84 -25.94 -17.15
C LEU A 156 7.13 -25.08 -18.38
N ASN A 157 6.82 -25.62 -19.55
CA ASN A 157 7.00 -24.96 -20.85
C ASN A 157 5.67 -24.55 -21.51
N GLY A 158 4.53 -24.95 -20.94
CA GLY A 158 3.19 -24.54 -21.37
C GLY A 158 2.59 -25.40 -22.48
N ASN A 159 3.26 -26.50 -22.85
CA ASN A 159 2.64 -27.57 -23.64
C ASN A 159 1.80 -28.53 -22.77
N GLU A 160 2.09 -28.57 -21.46
CA GLU A 160 1.33 -29.30 -20.46
C GLU A 160 -0.06 -28.69 -20.21
N LEU A 161 -0.95 -29.44 -19.55
CA LEU A 161 -2.23 -28.92 -19.05
C LEU A 161 -2.24 -28.92 -17.52
N VAL A 162 -2.78 -27.86 -16.90
CA VAL A 162 -2.92 -27.74 -15.43
C VAL A 162 -4.32 -28.13 -14.98
N GLY A 163 -4.41 -28.78 -13.81
CA GLY A 163 -5.68 -29.23 -13.23
C GLY A 163 -6.42 -28.09 -12.54
N VAL A 164 -7.67 -27.85 -12.96
CA VAL A 164 -8.60 -26.88 -12.36
C VAL A 164 -9.85 -27.61 -11.88
N VAL A 165 -10.29 -27.33 -10.65
CA VAL A 165 -11.50 -27.96 -10.10
C VAL A 165 -12.73 -27.31 -10.72
N ARG A 166 -13.57 -28.14 -11.35
CA ARG A 166 -14.81 -27.74 -12.01
C ARG A 166 -16.03 -27.92 -11.11
N LYS A 167 -16.01 -28.90 -10.21
CA LYS A 167 -17.18 -29.24 -9.38
C LYS A 167 -16.82 -29.57 -7.93
N ILE A 168 -17.56 -29.00 -6.98
CA ILE A 168 -17.38 -29.25 -5.54
C ILE A 168 -18.71 -29.62 -4.88
N ASP A 169 -18.79 -30.85 -4.35
CA ASP A 169 -20.00 -31.39 -3.71
C ASP A 169 -19.99 -31.21 -2.19
N TYR A 170 -20.31 -29.99 -1.72
CA TYR A 170 -20.64 -29.78 -0.31
C TYR A 170 -22.03 -30.31 0.03
N LYS A 171 -22.14 -31.02 1.15
CA LYS A 171 -23.42 -31.35 1.80
C LYS A 171 -23.60 -30.45 3.01
N PHE A 172 -24.66 -29.64 2.99
CA PHE A 172 -25.16 -28.88 4.13
C PHE A 172 -26.64 -29.20 4.27
N ASP A 173 -27.04 -29.69 5.45
CA ASP A 173 -28.42 -30.03 5.73
C ASP A 173 -29.25 -28.77 6.05
N ASN A 174 -30.46 -28.72 5.48
CA ASN A 174 -31.52 -27.72 5.62
C ASN A 174 -31.25 -26.48 6.49
N ASN A 175 -30.82 -25.37 5.87
CA ASN A 175 -31.06 -24.03 6.43
C ASN A 175 -32.50 -23.59 6.14
N GLU A 176 -33.24 -23.16 7.16
CA GLU A 176 -34.61 -22.62 7.00
C GLU A 176 -34.59 -21.19 6.46
N MET A 177 -34.26 -21.03 5.16
CA MET A 177 -34.28 -19.74 4.47
C MET A 177 -35.18 -19.79 3.23
N ASN A 178 -35.90 -18.69 2.96
CA ASN A 178 -36.76 -18.59 1.79
C ASN A 178 -35.90 -18.38 0.50
N PRO A 179 -36.08 -19.20 -0.56
CA PRO A 179 -35.35 -19.04 -1.83
C PRO A 179 -35.51 -17.65 -2.47
N GLU A 180 -36.71 -17.07 -2.41
CA GLU A 180 -37.02 -15.76 -3.01
C GLU A 180 -36.33 -14.62 -2.24
N LEU A 181 -36.21 -14.75 -0.91
CA LEU A 181 -35.43 -13.83 -0.08
C LEU A 181 -33.93 -13.89 -0.43
N LEU A 182 -33.39 -15.08 -0.69
CA LEU A 182 -31.99 -15.23 -1.11
C LEU A 182 -31.75 -14.63 -2.50
N GLN A 183 -32.71 -14.78 -3.43
CA GLN A 183 -32.67 -14.12 -4.73
C GLN A 183 -32.71 -12.58 -4.59
N ILE A 184 -33.59 -12.05 -3.73
CA ILE A 184 -33.60 -10.61 -3.38
C ILE A 184 -32.22 -10.18 -2.87
N ILE A 185 -31.62 -10.90 -1.93
CA ILE A 185 -30.33 -10.56 -1.33
C ILE A 185 -29.23 -10.51 -2.39
N GLY A 186 -29.09 -11.56 -3.22
CA GLY A 186 -28.05 -11.64 -4.26
C GLY A 186 -28.13 -10.49 -5.28
N TYR A 187 -29.34 -10.16 -5.76
CA TYR A 187 -29.54 -9.05 -6.70
C TYR A 187 -29.31 -7.69 -6.03
N THR A 188 -29.79 -7.54 -4.80
CA THR A 188 -29.67 -6.28 -4.05
C THR A 188 -28.21 -5.96 -3.71
N ILE A 189 -27.37 -6.94 -3.34
CA ILE A 189 -25.96 -6.69 -3.02
C ILE A 189 -25.22 -5.93 -4.15
N ILE A 190 -25.59 -6.21 -5.41
CA ILE A 190 -24.94 -5.65 -6.62
C ILE A 190 -25.68 -4.43 -7.18
N LYS A 191 -27.02 -4.45 -7.24
CA LYS A 191 -27.82 -3.38 -7.86
C LYS A 191 -28.27 -2.28 -6.89
N LYS A 192 -28.01 -2.41 -5.58
CA LYS A 192 -28.39 -1.42 -4.55
C LYS A 192 -27.89 -0.01 -4.85
N HIS A 193 -28.76 0.95 -4.60
CA HIS A 193 -28.40 2.29 -4.17
C HIS A 193 -29.35 2.65 -3.03
N ILE A 194 -28.84 3.03 -1.86
CA ILE A 194 -29.66 3.31 -0.67
C ILE A 194 -29.50 4.78 -0.30
N LYS A 195 -30.61 5.53 -0.30
CA LYS A 195 -30.65 6.97 0.03
C LYS A 195 -31.86 7.25 0.91
N ASN A 196 -31.66 7.98 2.01
CA ASN A 196 -32.71 8.48 2.92
C ASN A 196 -33.67 7.45 3.54
N GLY A 197 -33.33 6.15 3.49
CA GLY A 197 -34.21 5.05 3.94
C GLY A 197 -34.99 4.35 2.82
N THR A 198 -34.76 4.76 1.56
CA THR A 198 -35.29 4.14 0.36
C THR A 198 -34.22 3.26 -0.30
N LEU A 199 -34.58 2.03 -0.66
CA LEU A 199 -33.79 1.18 -1.54
C LEU A 199 -34.15 1.47 -3.00
N PHE A 200 -33.14 1.68 -3.83
CA PHE A 200 -33.25 1.80 -5.27
C PHE A 200 -32.51 0.65 -5.94
N LEU A 201 -33.10 0.07 -6.99
CA LEU A 201 -32.50 -0.97 -7.82
C LEU A 201 -32.57 -0.53 -9.29
N ARG A 202 -31.48 -0.70 -10.04
CA ARG A 202 -31.33 -0.21 -11.41
C ARG A 202 -31.07 -1.34 -12.39
N ASP A 203 -31.84 -1.39 -13.47
CA ASP A 203 -31.62 -2.35 -14.57
C ASP A 203 -32.06 -1.79 -15.93
N ARG A 204 -31.50 -2.32 -17.01
CA ARG A 204 -31.95 -2.00 -18.38
C ARG A 204 -33.21 -2.78 -18.76
N GLU A 205 -33.44 -3.94 -18.13
CA GLU A 205 -34.58 -4.81 -18.45
C GLU A 205 -35.72 -4.63 -17.44
N ARG A 206 -36.79 -3.96 -17.86
CA ARG A 206 -37.98 -3.68 -17.03
C ARG A 206 -38.61 -4.95 -16.43
N GLU A 207 -38.64 -6.06 -17.18
CA GLU A 207 -39.17 -7.35 -16.71
C GLU A 207 -38.45 -7.85 -15.43
N VAL A 208 -37.13 -7.62 -15.33
CA VAL A 208 -36.33 -7.99 -14.15
C VAL A 208 -36.83 -7.21 -12.94
N LEU A 209 -36.96 -5.89 -13.06
CA LEU A 209 -37.45 -5.04 -11.96
C LEU A 209 -38.93 -5.29 -11.62
N GLU A 210 -39.77 -5.63 -12.60
CA GLU A 210 -41.15 -6.03 -12.35
C GLU A 210 -41.20 -7.33 -11.53
N LYS A 211 -40.31 -8.30 -11.80
CA LYS A 211 -40.17 -9.48 -10.93
C LYS A 211 -39.65 -9.13 -9.55
N TYR A 212 -38.58 -8.34 -9.41
CA TYR A 212 -38.07 -8.00 -8.08
C TYR A 212 -39.10 -7.24 -7.26
N ARG A 213 -39.91 -6.36 -7.87
CA ARG A 213 -41.07 -5.74 -7.21
C ARG A 213 -42.05 -6.78 -6.68
N GLU A 214 -42.42 -7.80 -7.47
CA GLU A 214 -43.27 -8.90 -6.99
C GLU A 214 -42.64 -9.65 -5.81
N LEU A 215 -41.33 -9.93 -5.85
CA LEU A 215 -40.63 -10.61 -4.76
C LEU A 215 -40.61 -9.77 -3.48
N PHE A 216 -40.34 -8.46 -3.56
CA PHE A 216 -40.42 -7.56 -2.40
C PHE A 216 -41.85 -7.43 -1.85
N THR A 217 -42.87 -7.38 -2.72
CA THR A 217 -44.27 -7.41 -2.30
C THR A 217 -44.61 -8.73 -1.60
N LYS A 218 -44.15 -9.87 -2.12
CA LYS A 218 -44.45 -11.20 -1.55
C LYS A 218 -43.72 -11.48 -0.22
N ILE A 219 -42.45 -11.08 -0.10
CA ILE A 219 -41.59 -11.42 1.05
C ILE A 219 -41.73 -10.41 2.20
N PHE A 220 -41.90 -9.13 1.89
CA PHE A 220 -41.92 -8.06 2.88
C PHE A 220 -43.25 -7.29 2.96
N ASN A 221 -44.23 -7.60 2.10
CA ASN A 221 -45.48 -6.83 1.93
C ASN A 221 -45.25 -5.37 1.49
N ILE A 222 -44.16 -5.10 0.76
CA ILE A 222 -43.79 -3.74 0.31
C ILE A 222 -43.90 -3.62 -1.21
N ASN A 223 -44.82 -2.78 -1.68
CA ASN A 223 -44.94 -2.43 -3.09
C ASN A 223 -43.93 -1.36 -3.48
N GLY A 224 -43.06 -1.66 -4.46
CA GLY A 224 -42.15 -0.69 -5.06
C GLY A 224 -42.71 -0.02 -6.33
N ILE A 225 -42.24 1.19 -6.62
CA ILE A 225 -42.60 1.97 -7.82
C ILE A 225 -41.51 1.78 -8.87
N ILE A 226 -41.88 1.52 -10.13
CA ILE A 226 -40.93 1.42 -11.25
C ILE A 226 -41.04 2.67 -12.12
N LYS A 227 -39.91 3.36 -12.28
CA LYS A 227 -39.73 4.54 -13.14
C LYS A 227 -38.89 4.16 -14.35
N LYS A 228 -39.06 4.90 -15.45
CA LYS A 228 -38.16 4.85 -16.61
C LYS A 228 -37.30 6.12 -16.59
N GLU A 229 -35.99 5.93 -16.60
CA GLU A 229 -34.97 6.96 -16.83
C GLU A 229 -34.52 6.88 -18.31
N GLU A 230 -33.55 7.70 -18.73
CA GLU A 230 -33.13 7.78 -20.15
C GLU A 230 -32.64 6.43 -20.70
N ASP A 231 -31.63 5.83 -20.05
CA ASP A 231 -30.97 4.57 -20.48
C ASP A 231 -31.37 3.31 -19.67
N TYR A 232 -32.22 3.45 -18.65
CA TYR A 232 -32.51 2.37 -17.69
C TYR A 232 -33.85 2.54 -16.97
N TYR A 233 -34.24 1.53 -16.20
CA TYR A 233 -35.40 1.53 -15.32
C TYR A 233 -34.94 1.50 -13.85
N LEU A 234 -35.75 2.12 -12.98
CA LEU A 234 -35.45 2.31 -11.57
C LEU A 234 -36.61 1.78 -10.72
N LEU A 235 -36.36 0.75 -9.91
CA LEU A 235 -37.29 0.28 -8.89
C LEU A 235 -36.99 0.98 -7.56
N GLU A 236 -37.96 1.72 -7.05
CA GLU A 236 -37.90 2.49 -5.81
C GLU A 236 -38.75 1.83 -4.71
N ILE A 237 -38.14 1.55 -3.57
CA ILE A 237 -38.74 0.84 -2.44
C ILE A 237 -38.49 1.65 -1.16
N ASN A 238 -39.45 2.51 -0.81
CA ASN A 238 -39.37 3.38 0.37
C ASN A 238 -39.88 2.63 1.62
N SER A 239 -38.97 1.97 2.34
CA SER A 239 -39.26 1.37 3.64
C SER A 239 -38.02 1.37 4.55
N LYS A 240 -38.09 2.17 5.61
CA LYS A 240 -37.06 2.21 6.67
C LYS A 240 -36.97 0.88 7.43
N GLU A 241 -38.08 0.16 7.53
CA GLU A 241 -38.15 -1.16 8.16
C GLU A 241 -37.36 -2.20 7.35
N LEU A 242 -37.52 -2.21 6.02
CA LEU A 242 -36.72 -3.05 5.12
C LEU A 242 -35.22 -2.73 5.21
N ILE A 243 -34.85 -1.44 5.23
CA ILE A 243 -33.46 -1.03 5.37
C ILE A 243 -32.88 -1.47 6.73
N ASN A 244 -33.64 -1.35 7.82
CA ASN A 244 -33.19 -1.81 9.14
C ASN A 244 -33.17 -3.35 9.23
N TRP A 245 -34.09 -4.05 8.58
CA TRP A 245 -34.06 -5.51 8.47
C TRP A 245 -32.78 -5.97 7.76
N PHE A 246 -32.42 -5.35 6.63
CA PHE A 246 -31.16 -5.66 5.95
C PHE A 246 -29.94 -5.34 6.82
N LYS A 247 -29.91 -4.22 7.56
CA LYS A 247 -28.77 -3.90 8.46
C LYS A 247 -28.55 -4.97 9.53
N ASN A 248 -29.63 -5.52 10.07
CA ASN A 248 -29.57 -6.48 11.17
C ASN A 248 -29.31 -7.92 10.71
N ASN A 249 -29.75 -8.29 9.50
CA ASN A 249 -29.70 -9.68 9.00
C ASN A 249 -28.69 -9.91 7.86
N VAL A 250 -28.29 -8.84 7.14
CA VAL A 250 -27.33 -8.87 6.03
C VAL A 250 -26.45 -7.59 6.05
N PRO A 251 -25.67 -7.34 7.12
CA PRO A 251 -24.85 -6.13 7.24
C PRO A 251 -23.84 -5.94 6.10
N GLU A 252 -23.41 -7.02 5.45
CA GLU A 252 -22.55 -7.01 4.25
C GLU A 252 -23.18 -6.22 3.09
N LEU A 253 -24.51 -6.09 3.06
CA LEU A 253 -25.23 -5.26 2.09
C LEU A 253 -24.88 -3.77 2.22
N PHE A 254 -24.35 -3.32 3.36
CA PHE A 254 -23.93 -1.94 3.62
C PHE A 254 -22.41 -1.70 3.51
N HIS A 255 -21.63 -2.72 3.10
CA HIS A 255 -20.24 -2.52 2.74
C HIS A 255 -20.09 -1.64 1.47
N GLN A 256 -18.98 -0.89 1.41
CA GLN A 256 -18.66 0.04 0.32
C GLN A 256 -18.48 -0.66 -1.02
N ASN A 257 -17.86 -1.84 -0.99
CA ASN A 257 -17.74 -2.76 -2.11
C ASN A 257 -18.72 -3.92 -1.91
N GLU A 258 -18.96 -4.73 -2.94
CA GLU A 258 -19.72 -5.98 -2.81
C GLU A 258 -18.95 -6.94 -1.86
N LYS A 259 -19.67 -7.66 -0.98
CA LYS A 259 -19.12 -8.69 -0.08
C LYS A 259 -20.15 -9.80 0.13
N THR A 260 -19.73 -11.06 0.08
CA THR A 260 -20.64 -12.20 0.21
C THR A 260 -21.04 -12.37 1.68
N PRO A 261 -22.34 -12.47 2.00
CA PRO A 261 -22.77 -12.71 3.37
C PRO A 261 -22.27 -14.07 3.87
N SER A 262 -21.70 -14.10 5.06
CA SER A 262 -20.97 -15.27 5.58
C SER A 262 -21.80 -16.57 5.65
N PHE A 263 -23.12 -16.48 5.73
CA PHE A 263 -24.04 -17.63 5.71
C PHE A 263 -24.20 -18.25 4.31
N VAL A 264 -23.93 -17.52 3.21
CA VAL A 264 -24.17 -17.99 1.83
C VAL A 264 -23.37 -19.24 1.50
N PHE A 265 -22.12 -19.32 1.97
CA PHE A 265 -21.24 -20.48 1.77
C PHE A 265 -21.85 -21.78 2.30
N LYS A 266 -22.65 -21.70 3.38
CA LYS A 266 -23.28 -22.85 4.07
C LYS A 266 -24.72 -23.15 3.61
N LEU A 267 -25.23 -22.46 2.60
CA LEU A 267 -26.55 -22.76 2.01
C LEU A 267 -26.55 -24.14 1.34
N SER A 268 -27.72 -24.79 1.23
CA SER A 268 -27.90 -25.97 0.37
C SER A 268 -27.85 -25.57 -1.12
N ASN A 269 -27.64 -26.53 -2.03
CA ASN A 269 -27.50 -26.20 -3.47
C ASN A 269 -28.77 -25.53 -4.06
N SER A 270 -29.98 -25.88 -3.61
CA SER A 270 -31.22 -25.23 -4.08
C SER A 270 -31.32 -23.78 -3.61
N LEU A 271 -30.95 -23.49 -2.37
CA LEU A 271 -30.95 -22.15 -1.79
C LEU A 271 -29.85 -21.26 -2.38
N LEU A 272 -28.64 -21.81 -2.55
CA LEU A 272 -27.54 -21.12 -3.19
C LEU A 272 -27.83 -20.81 -4.67
N ALA A 273 -28.51 -21.70 -5.39
CA ALA A 273 -28.93 -21.43 -6.76
C ALA A 273 -29.83 -20.19 -6.85
N SER A 274 -30.73 -19.97 -5.88
CA SER A 274 -31.56 -18.76 -5.83
C SER A 274 -30.76 -17.51 -5.48
N TYR A 275 -29.81 -17.58 -4.55
CA TYR A 275 -28.86 -16.47 -4.30
C TYR A 275 -28.06 -16.10 -5.57
N LEU A 276 -27.47 -17.11 -6.23
CA LEU A 276 -26.70 -16.90 -7.46
C LEU A 276 -27.58 -16.43 -8.62
N LYS A 277 -28.85 -16.84 -8.69
CA LYS A 277 -29.82 -16.27 -9.65
C LYS A 277 -30.03 -14.78 -9.39
N GLY A 278 -30.07 -14.36 -8.12
CA GLY A 278 -30.06 -12.95 -7.75
C GLY A 278 -28.82 -12.22 -8.26
N VAL A 279 -27.64 -12.77 -7.97
CA VAL A 279 -26.35 -12.24 -8.44
C VAL A 279 -26.33 -12.11 -9.97
N PHE A 280 -26.72 -13.15 -10.70
CA PHE A 280 -26.64 -13.20 -12.16
C PHE A 280 -27.80 -12.53 -12.90
N ASP A 281 -28.97 -12.31 -12.28
CA ASP A 281 -29.98 -11.42 -12.86
C ASP A 281 -29.43 -10.00 -13.08
N SER A 282 -28.38 -9.60 -12.33
CA SER A 282 -27.67 -8.34 -12.54
C SER A 282 -26.66 -8.33 -13.70
N SER A 283 -26.31 -9.49 -14.25
CA SER A 283 -25.27 -9.70 -15.28
C SER A 283 -25.75 -9.35 -16.69
N TYR A 284 -24.84 -9.34 -17.64
CA TYR A 284 -25.12 -9.28 -19.07
C TYR A 284 -25.11 -10.67 -19.71
N VAL A 285 -25.79 -10.80 -20.85
CA VAL A 285 -25.83 -12.00 -21.69
C VAL A 285 -25.78 -11.57 -23.15
N ASP A 286 -24.86 -12.14 -23.92
CA ASP A 286 -24.79 -11.97 -25.37
C ASP A 286 -24.26 -13.25 -26.04
N ASP A 287 -23.02 -13.28 -26.52
CA ASP A 287 -22.29 -14.50 -26.93
C ASP A 287 -21.87 -15.38 -25.73
N LYS A 288 -21.89 -14.81 -24.52
CA LYS A 288 -21.58 -15.42 -23.23
C LYS A 288 -22.34 -14.73 -22.11
N ILE A 289 -22.38 -15.34 -20.92
CA ILE A 289 -22.79 -14.67 -19.69
C ILE A 289 -21.58 -13.90 -19.16
N TYR A 290 -21.76 -12.66 -18.68
CA TYR A 290 -20.71 -11.98 -17.93
C TYR A 290 -21.23 -11.02 -16.86
N LEU A 291 -20.56 -11.02 -15.70
CA LEU A 291 -20.88 -10.20 -14.53
C LEU A 291 -19.69 -9.28 -14.22
N GLU A 292 -19.94 -7.98 -14.03
CA GLU A 292 -18.91 -6.94 -13.83
C GLU A 292 -19.20 -6.12 -12.57
N ILE A 293 -18.25 -6.11 -11.62
CA ILE A 293 -18.40 -5.50 -10.29
C ILE A 293 -17.11 -4.82 -9.81
N ASN A 294 -17.16 -4.20 -8.63
CA ASN A 294 -16.08 -3.37 -8.10
C ASN A 294 -15.19 -4.14 -7.09
N SER A 295 -15.73 -5.17 -6.44
CA SER A 295 -15.04 -6.05 -5.49
C SER A 295 -14.42 -7.27 -6.18
N GLU A 296 -13.09 -7.43 -6.10
CA GLU A 296 -12.44 -8.69 -6.49
C GLU A 296 -12.82 -9.82 -5.52
N GLU A 297 -12.87 -9.53 -4.22
CA GLU A 297 -13.23 -10.47 -3.15
C GLU A 297 -14.57 -11.17 -3.47
N PHE A 298 -15.64 -10.39 -3.67
CA PHE A 298 -16.96 -10.93 -4.05
C PHE A 298 -16.94 -11.69 -5.37
N LEU A 299 -16.14 -11.25 -6.34
CA LEU A 299 -16.06 -11.87 -7.64
C LEU A 299 -15.44 -13.27 -7.52
N ARG A 300 -14.33 -13.41 -6.78
CA ARG A 300 -13.70 -14.69 -6.46
C ARG A 300 -14.64 -15.58 -5.63
N GLU A 301 -15.25 -15.05 -4.57
CA GLU A 301 -16.26 -15.76 -3.77
C GLU A 301 -17.38 -16.34 -4.64
N THR A 302 -17.94 -15.53 -5.55
CA THR A 302 -18.94 -15.96 -6.53
C THR A 302 -18.41 -17.04 -7.48
N GLN A 303 -17.16 -16.90 -7.94
CA GLN A 303 -16.48 -17.86 -8.81
C GLN A 303 -16.36 -19.26 -8.16
N PHE A 304 -16.02 -19.32 -6.87
CA PHE A 304 -15.98 -20.57 -6.11
C PHE A 304 -17.39 -21.14 -5.82
N LEU A 305 -18.38 -20.29 -5.53
CA LEU A 305 -19.77 -20.74 -5.30
C LEU A 305 -20.38 -21.41 -6.55
N LEU A 306 -20.00 -20.99 -7.76
CA LEU A 306 -20.44 -21.59 -9.02
C LEU A 306 -19.95 -23.04 -9.23
N LEU A 307 -18.79 -23.41 -8.66
CA LEU A 307 -18.30 -24.79 -8.71
C LEU A 307 -19.27 -25.79 -8.06
N ARG A 308 -20.14 -25.36 -7.14
CA ARG A 308 -21.17 -26.23 -6.53
C ARG A 308 -22.21 -26.75 -7.53
N PHE A 309 -22.24 -26.18 -8.73
CA PHE A 309 -23.13 -26.55 -9.83
C PHE A 309 -22.40 -27.16 -11.03
N GLY A 310 -21.07 -27.33 -10.94
CA GLY A 310 -20.23 -27.72 -12.08
C GLY A 310 -20.02 -26.61 -13.11
N ILE A 311 -20.23 -25.35 -12.72
CA ILE A 311 -20.09 -24.15 -13.55
C ILE A 311 -18.71 -23.56 -13.30
N LEU A 312 -17.86 -23.57 -14.32
CA LEU A 312 -16.57 -22.92 -14.33
C LEU A 312 -16.71 -21.55 -15.01
N ALA A 313 -15.99 -20.55 -14.53
CA ALA A 313 -16.08 -19.17 -15.03
C ALA A 313 -14.69 -18.56 -15.20
N SER A 314 -14.46 -17.88 -16.33
CA SER A 314 -13.21 -17.20 -16.66
C SER A 314 -13.10 -15.84 -15.95
N TYR A 315 -11.89 -15.44 -15.54
CA TYR A 315 -11.62 -14.22 -14.76
C TYR A 315 -10.89 -13.16 -15.61
N SER A 316 -11.27 -11.90 -15.47
CA SER A 316 -10.52 -10.78 -16.05
C SER A 316 -10.67 -9.46 -15.27
N LYS A 317 -9.68 -8.58 -15.42
CA LYS A 317 -9.65 -7.23 -14.84
C LYS A 317 -9.33 -6.23 -15.95
N ASN A 318 -10.31 -5.40 -16.33
CA ASN A 318 -10.11 -4.28 -17.25
C ASN A 318 -11.09 -3.16 -16.88
N GLY A 319 -10.61 -2.15 -16.14
CA GLY A 319 -11.43 -1.17 -15.44
C GLY A 319 -12.18 -1.77 -14.24
N LYS A 320 -13.04 -2.77 -14.47
CA LYS A 320 -13.74 -3.55 -13.45
C LYS A 320 -13.27 -5.01 -13.39
N PHE A 321 -13.63 -5.68 -12.30
CA PHE A 321 -13.47 -7.12 -12.14
C PHE A 321 -14.64 -7.83 -12.81
N LYS A 322 -14.33 -8.90 -13.57
CA LYS A 322 -15.28 -9.56 -14.46
C LYS A 322 -15.13 -11.08 -14.40
N ILE A 323 -16.24 -11.79 -14.18
CA ILE A 323 -16.37 -13.21 -14.51
C ILE A 323 -17.17 -13.39 -15.79
N ILE A 324 -16.79 -14.40 -16.57
CA ILE A 324 -17.39 -14.78 -17.85
C ILE A 324 -17.74 -16.27 -17.78
N ILE A 325 -18.88 -16.68 -18.36
CA ILE A 325 -19.24 -18.09 -18.55
C ILE A 325 -19.57 -18.29 -20.02
N ASP A 326 -18.73 -19.06 -20.71
CA ASP A 326 -18.75 -19.28 -22.16
C ASP A 326 -18.55 -20.75 -22.57
N ASP A 327 -18.02 -21.64 -21.72
CA ASP A 327 -17.95 -23.08 -22.04
C ASP A 327 -19.32 -23.75 -22.00
N LYS A 328 -19.54 -24.66 -22.97
CA LYS A 328 -20.84 -25.30 -23.23
C LYS A 328 -21.42 -26.01 -22.01
N ILE A 329 -20.61 -26.77 -21.27
CA ILE A 329 -21.08 -27.53 -20.10
C ILE A 329 -21.42 -26.58 -18.94
N SER A 330 -20.71 -25.46 -18.80
CA SER A 330 -21.01 -24.44 -17.80
C SER A 330 -22.29 -23.69 -18.12
N LEU A 331 -22.53 -23.39 -19.41
CA LEU A 331 -23.77 -22.79 -19.89
C LEU A 331 -24.96 -23.74 -19.72
N GLU A 332 -24.81 -25.04 -20.03
CA GLU A 332 -25.84 -26.07 -19.76
C GLU A 332 -26.12 -26.23 -18.26
N SER A 333 -25.08 -26.22 -17.42
CA SER A 333 -25.22 -26.31 -15.96
C SER A 333 -25.87 -25.04 -15.39
N PHE A 334 -25.53 -23.86 -15.91
CA PHE A 334 -26.18 -22.60 -15.57
C PHE A 334 -27.66 -22.60 -15.99
N LYS A 335 -27.98 -23.00 -17.23
CA LYS A 335 -29.35 -23.20 -17.76
C LYS A 335 -30.17 -24.10 -16.83
N LYS A 336 -29.57 -25.21 -16.37
CA LYS A 336 -30.24 -26.25 -15.57
C LYS A 336 -30.47 -25.86 -14.10
N TYR A 337 -29.51 -25.22 -13.45
CA TYR A 337 -29.55 -25.03 -11.98
C TYR A 337 -29.86 -23.60 -11.54
N ILE A 338 -29.50 -22.57 -12.30
CA ILE A 338 -29.59 -21.16 -11.88
C ILE A 338 -30.56 -20.39 -12.81
N GLY A 339 -30.22 -20.37 -14.10
CA GLY A 339 -30.92 -19.62 -15.14
C GLY A 339 -31.02 -18.12 -14.85
N PHE A 340 -31.89 -17.44 -15.59
CA PHE A 340 -32.24 -16.04 -15.36
C PHE A 340 -33.73 -15.88 -15.03
N THR A 341 -34.10 -14.70 -14.57
CA THR A 341 -35.48 -14.24 -14.41
C THR A 341 -36.03 -13.63 -15.70
N SER A 342 -35.20 -12.89 -16.43
CA SER A 342 -35.56 -12.30 -17.73
C SER A 342 -35.73 -13.38 -18.80
N LYS A 343 -36.85 -13.32 -19.55
CA LYS A 343 -37.07 -14.17 -20.72
C LYS A 343 -36.10 -13.85 -21.84
N SER A 344 -35.77 -12.57 -22.04
CA SER A 344 -34.75 -12.11 -22.98
C SER A 344 -33.37 -12.74 -22.70
N LYS A 345 -32.94 -12.75 -21.42
CA LYS A 345 -31.68 -13.40 -21.02
C LYS A 345 -31.72 -14.92 -21.21
N LEU A 346 -32.86 -15.57 -20.92
CA LEU A 346 -33.04 -17.01 -21.18
C LEU A 346 -33.02 -17.34 -22.68
N GLU A 347 -33.68 -16.55 -23.52
CA GLU A 347 -33.67 -16.74 -24.98
C GLU A 347 -32.28 -16.54 -25.58
N LYS A 348 -31.53 -15.52 -25.13
CA LYS A 348 -30.13 -15.35 -25.51
C LYS A 348 -29.30 -16.55 -25.07
N LEU A 349 -29.38 -16.92 -23.79
CA LEU A 349 -28.66 -18.06 -23.21
C LEU A 349 -28.92 -19.36 -23.99
N ASN A 350 -30.16 -19.60 -24.44
CA ASN A 350 -30.51 -20.76 -25.26
C ASN A 350 -29.92 -20.74 -26.68
N LYS A 351 -29.56 -19.56 -27.21
CA LYS A 351 -28.89 -19.38 -28.51
C LYS A 351 -27.36 -19.46 -28.41
N ILE A 352 -26.77 -19.44 -27.21
CA ILE A 352 -25.33 -19.66 -27.02
C ILE A 352 -25.03 -21.16 -27.18
N GLU A 353 -24.28 -21.49 -28.23
CA GLU A 353 -23.78 -22.84 -28.53
C GLU A 353 -22.67 -23.26 -27.54
N GLY A 354 -21.83 -22.31 -27.14
CA GLY A 354 -20.78 -22.47 -26.13
C GLY A 354 -19.45 -22.98 -26.70
N ASN A 355 -18.36 -22.66 -26.00
CA ASN A 355 -17.02 -23.07 -26.37
C ASN A 355 -16.78 -24.55 -26.00
N GLU A 356 -16.32 -25.36 -26.97
CA GLU A 356 -16.03 -26.79 -26.80
C GLU A 356 -14.53 -27.12 -26.62
N ASN A 357 -13.63 -26.12 -26.65
CA ASN A 357 -12.17 -26.34 -26.66
C ASN A 357 -11.54 -26.92 -25.37
N LEU A 358 -12.33 -27.12 -24.30
CA LEU A 358 -11.83 -27.70 -23.05
C LEU A 358 -11.72 -29.23 -23.14
N LYS A 359 -10.57 -29.79 -22.79
CA LYS A 359 -10.34 -31.24 -22.77
C LYS A 359 -10.77 -31.83 -21.43
N TYR A 360 -12.00 -32.34 -21.38
CA TYR A 360 -12.57 -32.96 -20.19
C TYR A 360 -11.92 -34.32 -19.89
N PHE A 361 -11.43 -34.49 -18.66
CA PHE A 361 -11.24 -35.80 -18.05
C PHE A 361 -12.28 -35.97 -16.92
N ASN A 362 -12.26 -37.11 -16.24
CA ASN A 362 -13.42 -37.64 -15.55
C ASN A 362 -13.86 -36.84 -14.30
N GLY A 363 -15.17 -36.82 -14.04
CA GLY A 363 -15.76 -36.37 -12.77
C GLY A 363 -15.78 -34.85 -12.55
N ASN A 364 -14.80 -34.34 -11.80
CA ASN A 364 -14.86 -33.03 -11.13
C ASN A 364 -13.76 -32.04 -11.56
N ILE A 365 -12.91 -32.41 -12.51
CA ILE A 365 -11.64 -31.72 -12.83
C ILE A 365 -11.54 -31.48 -14.33
N VAL A 366 -11.07 -30.30 -14.74
CA VAL A 366 -10.72 -29.96 -16.12
C VAL A 366 -9.22 -29.75 -16.21
N TRP A 367 -8.60 -30.28 -17.27
CA TRP A 367 -7.20 -30.00 -17.60
C TRP A 367 -7.17 -28.94 -18.70
N THR A 368 -6.64 -27.77 -18.37
CA THR A 368 -6.65 -26.60 -19.25
C THR A 368 -5.24 -26.13 -19.58
N LYS A 369 -5.11 -25.39 -20.69
CA LYS A 369 -3.86 -24.69 -21.00
C LYS A 369 -3.66 -23.54 -20.02
N PHE A 370 -2.40 -23.19 -19.81
CA PHE A 370 -1.99 -22.03 -19.04
C PHE A 370 -0.91 -21.25 -19.79
N LYS A 371 -0.73 -19.99 -19.41
CA LYS A 371 0.48 -19.22 -19.68
C LYS A 371 1.28 -19.15 -18.38
N ILE A 372 2.60 -19.13 -18.49
CA ILE A 372 3.50 -18.95 -17.37
C ILE A 372 4.33 -17.71 -17.61
N GLU A 373 4.30 -16.79 -16.64
CA GLU A 373 5.03 -15.52 -16.68
C GLU A 373 5.94 -15.42 -15.45
N LYS A 374 7.17 -14.95 -15.65
CA LYS A 374 8.06 -14.57 -14.54
C LYS A 374 7.67 -13.18 -14.06
N VAL A 375 7.56 -13.00 -12.76
CA VAL A 375 7.16 -11.75 -12.10
C VAL A 375 8.12 -11.51 -10.94
N GLU A 376 8.61 -10.29 -10.78
CA GLU A 376 9.43 -9.94 -9.61
C GLU A 376 8.56 -9.94 -8.34
N SER A 377 9.13 -10.39 -7.22
CA SER A 377 8.37 -10.59 -5.97
C SER A 377 8.18 -9.31 -5.18
N ASP A 378 6.95 -8.83 -5.12
CA ASP A 378 6.47 -7.74 -4.25
C ASP A 378 6.20 -8.21 -2.80
N VAL A 379 5.84 -9.49 -2.63
CA VAL A 379 5.65 -10.14 -1.33
C VAL A 379 6.97 -10.62 -0.73
N GLU A 380 7.11 -10.48 0.59
CA GLU A 380 8.31 -10.92 1.34
C GLU A 380 8.28 -12.44 1.62
N TYR A 381 7.08 -13.02 1.65
CA TYR A 381 6.83 -14.44 1.90
C TYR A 381 5.71 -14.98 1.00
N VAL A 382 5.85 -16.25 0.63
CA VAL A 382 4.75 -17.13 0.20
C VAL A 382 4.32 -17.99 1.39
N TYR A 383 3.15 -18.62 1.30
CA TYR A 383 2.69 -19.63 2.25
C TYR A 383 2.27 -20.87 1.50
N ASP A 384 2.36 -21.98 2.19
CA ASP A 384 2.07 -23.29 1.64
C ASP A 384 1.36 -24.17 2.68
N LEU A 385 0.67 -25.19 2.20
CA LEU A 385 -0.03 -26.15 3.03
C LEU A 385 0.53 -27.56 2.78
N GLU A 386 0.80 -28.29 3.87
CA GLU A 386 0.87 -29.75 3.81
C GLU A 386 -0.49 -30.31 4.21
N VAL A 387 -1.15 -30.98 3.27
CA VAL A 387 -2.45 -31.61 3.45
C VAL A 387 -2.30 -33.13 3.59
N GLU A 388 -2.96 -33.70 4.61
CA GLU A 388 -2.85 -35.11 4.98
C GLU A 388 -3.30 -36.07 3.84
N ASP A 389 -2.63 -37.22 3.73
CA ASP A 389 -2.84 -38.35 2.80
C ASP A 389 -2.80 -38.08 1.28
N PHE A 390 -3.30 -36.95 0.77
CA PHE A 390 -3.53 -36.73 -0.67
C PHE A 390 -2.55 -35.76 -1.33
N GLN A 391 -1.72 -35.05 -0.57
CA GLN A 391 -0.65 -34.18 -1.07
C GLN A 391 -1.05 -33.06 -2.05
N ASN A 392 -2.32 -32.60 -1.99
CA ASN A 392 -2.82 -31.51 -2.85
C ASN A 392 -4.00 -30.74 -2.23
N PHE A 393 -4.27 -29.54 -2.73
CA PHE A 393 -5.40 -28.70 -2.31
C PHE A 393 -5.94 -27.78 -3.41
N ILE A 394 -7.12 -27.19 -3.18
CA ILE A 394 -7.73 -26.18 -4.06
C ILE A 394 -7.30 -24.75 -3.64
N GLY A 395 -6.36 -24.16 -4.37
CA GLY A 395 -5.91 -22.77 -4.22
C GLY A 395 -6.16 -22.00 -5.51
N ASN A 396 -6.86 -20.85 -5.43
CA ASN A 396 -7.25 -20.07 -6.61
C ASN A 396 -7.85 -20.91 -7.77
N LEU A 397 -8.80 -21.81 -7.45
CA LEU A 397 -9.45 -22.80 -8.36
C LEU A 397 -8.53 -23.92 -8.92
N ILE A 398 -7.22 -23.73 -8.86
CA ILE A 398 -6.20 -24.65 -9.37
C ILE A 398 -5.93 -25.75 -8.34
N ILE A 399 -5.60 -26.95 -8.80
CA ILE A 399 -5.14 -28.05 -7.94
C ILE A 399 -3.65 -27.85 -7.67
N ASN A 400 -3.35 -27.33 -6.48
CA ASN A 400 -2.00 -27.03 -6.01
C ASN A 400 -1.41 -28.29 -5.36
N HIS A 401 -0.09 -28.48 -5.45
CA HIS A 401 0.60 -29.53 -4.71
C HIS A 401 0.85 -29.09 -3.25
N ASN A 402 1.00 -30.04 -2.32
CA ASN A 402 1.64 -29.75 -1.04
C ASN A 402 3.07 -29.25 -1.29
N SER A 403 3.41 -28.02 -0.94
CA SER A 403 4.83 -27.63 -0.94
C SER A 403 5.49 -28.18 0.32
N ARG A 404 6.15 -29.33 0.18
CA ARG A 404 7.27 -29.65 1.06
C ARG A 404 8.48 -28.78 0.64
N TRP A 405 8.36 -27.46 0.83
CA TRP A 405 9.40 -26.50 0.43
C TRP A 405 9.55 -25.34 1.41
N ALA A 406 9.96 -25.69 2.63
CA ALA A 406 10.83 -24.82 3.42
C ALA A 406 11.87 -24.18 2.48
N THR A 407 11.89 -22.84 2.32
CA THR A 407 12.99 -22.19 1.56
C THR A 407 14.29 -22.60 2.23
N HIS A 408 14.41 -22.22 3.49
CA HIS A 408 14.52 -23.12 4.63
C HIS A 408 13.78 -22.41 5.80
N GLY A 409 12.81 -23.06 6.50
CA GLY A 409 12.07 -22.43 7.61
C GLY A 409 10.55 -22.59 7.60
N ARG A 410 9.99 -23.13 8.70
CA ARG A 410 8.63 -22.85 9.21
C ARG A 410 8.60 -21.56 10.07
N VAL A 411 7.44 -20.93 10.29
CA VAL A 411 7.32 -19.87 11.31
C VAL A 411 7.27 -20.52 12.70
N CYS A 412 8.33 -20.27 13.49
CA CYS A 412 8.49 -20.76 14.84
C CYS A 412 9.56 -19.92 15.57
N LYS A 413 9.67 -20.11 16.89
CA LYS A 413 10.67 -19.45 17.75
C LYS A 413 12.10 -19.69 17.27
N GLU A 414 12.41 -20.89 16.76
CA GLU A 414 13.74 -21.24 16.25
C GLU A 414 14.16 -20.38 15.05
N ASN A 415 13.23 -20.14 14.11
CA ASN A 415 13.45 -19.40 12.86
C ASN A 415 13.18 -17.89 12.97
N ALA A 416 12.75 -17.38 14.14
CA ALA A 416 12.79 -15.95 14.42
C ALA A 416 14.25 -15.46 14.51
N HIS A 417 14.51 -14.18 14.24
CA HIS A 417 15.82 -13.55 14.45
C HIS A 417 15.94 -13.04 15.90
N PRO A 418 17.15 -12.93 16.50
CA PRO A 418 18.46 -13.25 15.93
C PRO A 418 18.78 -14.75 15.79
N HIS A 419 19.78 -15.08 14.98
CA HIS A 419 20.40 -16.41 14.89
C HIS A 419 21.78 -16.44 15.56
N THR A 420 22.25 -17.61 15.96
CA THR A 420 23.54 -17.82 16.64
C THR A 420 24.35 -18.96 16.01
N ASP A 421 25.63 -19.06 16.36
CA ASP A 421 26.57 -20.10 15.93
C ASP A 421 26.46 -21.39 16.78
N CYS A 422 27.37 -22.37 16.61
CA CYS A 422 27.29 -23.62 17.40
C CYS A 422 27.54 -23.43 18.91
N LYS A 423 28.27 -22.39 19.30
CA LYS A 423 28.73 -22.16 20.69
C LYS A 423 27.93 -21.08 21.43
N ASP A 424 26.96 -20.46 20.76
CA ASP A 424 26.19 -19.30 21.25
C ASP A 424 27.14 -18.17 21.74
N GLU A 425 27.99 -17.74 20.82
CA GLU A 425 28.95 -16.64 20.98
C GLU A 425 28.65 -15.49 20.03
N ILE A 426 28.24 -15.78 18.80
CA ILE A 426 27.89 -14.80 17.76
C ILE A 426 26.37 -14.68 17.68
N ALA A 427 25.83 -13.46 17.51
CA ALA A 427 24.44 -13.24 17.12
C ALA A 427 24.33 -12.37 15.87
N VAL A 428 23.39 -12.73 14.98
CA VAL A 428 23.14 -12.05 13.69
C VAL A 428 21.65 -11.75 13.53
N VAL A 429 21.33 -10.52 13.10
CA VAL A 429 20.04 -10.16 12.48
C VAL A 429 20.27 -9.78 11.01
N HIS A 430 19.30 -10.10 10.15
CA HIS A 430 19.43 -10.00 8.70
C HIS A 430 18.10 -9.61 8.03
N ASN A 431 18.15 -8.59 7.17
CA ASN A 431 17.11 -8.20 6.21
C ASN A 431 17.62 -8.51 4.80
N GLY A 432 16.79 -9.05 3.91
CA GLY A 432 17.21 -9.47 2.56
C GLY A 432 17.25 -10.99 2.42
N ILE A 433 17.91 -11.51 1.38
CA ILE A 433 18.01 -12.94 1.03
C ILE A 433 19.46 -13.26 0.65
N ILE A 434 20.03 -14.28 1.30
CA ILE A 434 21.32 -14.84 0.86
C ILE A 434 21.04 -15.92 -0.20
N SER A 435 21.45 -15.71 -1.45
CA SER A 435 21.10 -16.63 -2.56
C SER A 435 21.90 -17.94 -2.54
N ASN A 436 23.19 -17.89 -2.18
CA ASN A 436 24.10 -19.04 -2.18
C ASN A 436 24.16 -19.82 -0.85
N TYR A 437 23.24 -19.53 0.09
CA TYR A 437 23.23 -20.10 1.45
C TYR A 437 23.28 -21.65 1.51
N ARG A 438 22.73 -22.36 0.50
CA ARG A 438 22.75 -23.83 0.45
C ARG A 438 24.17 -24.38 0.33
N GLU A 439 24.98 -23.80 -0.55
CA GLU A 439 26.36 -24.25 -0.81
C GLU A 439 27.24 -24.01 0.42
N LEU A 440 27.05 -22.85 1.07
CA LEU A 440 27.69 -22.49 2.33
C LEU A 440 27.26 -23.43 3.47
N LYS A 441 25.97 -23.75 3.59
CA LYS A 441 25.43 -24.68 4.60
C LYS A 441 25.99 -26.10 4.41
N ASP A 442 26.08 -26.58 3.17
CA ASP A 442 26.66 -27.88 2.82
C ASP A 442 28.18 -27.96 3.07
N GLU A 443 28.91 -26.85 2.95
CA GLU A 443 30.34 -26.78 3.36
C GLU A 443 30.47 -26.87 4.88
N LEU A 444 29.72 -26.04 5.61
CA LEU A 444 29.79 -25.94 7.07
C LEU A 444 29.35 -27.24 7.75
N ILE A 445 28.34 -27.94 7.23
CA ILE A 445 27.92 -29.27 7.72
C ILE A 445 29.05 -30.30 7.54
N LYS A 446 29.79 -30.28 6.42
CA LYS A 446 30.95 -31.19 6.20
C LYS A 446 32.11 -30.90 7.15
N LYS A 447 32.25 -29.65 7.61
CA LYS A 447 33.22 -29.24 8.64
C LYS A 447 32.75 -29.52 10.07
N GLY A 448 31.46 -29.85 10.26
CA GLY A 448 30.90 -30.32 11.53
C GLY A 448 29.96 -29.34 12.25
N HIS A 449 29.62 -28.19 11.63
CA HIS A 449 28.70 -27.21 12.22
C HIS A 449 27.28 -27.76 12.36
N LYS A 450 26.56 -27.30 13.40
CA LYS A 450 25.22 -27.76 13.76
C LYS A 450 24.24 -26.59 13.77
N PHE A 451 23.48 -26.49 12.68
CA PHE A 451 22.39 -25.55 12.51
C PHE A 451 21.23 -25.91 13.46
N LYS A 452 20.71 -24.90 14.18
CA LYS A 452 19.58 -25.01 15.11
C LYS A 452 18.27 -24.59 14.43
N SER A 453 18.38 -23.70 13.46
CA SER A 453 17.30 -23.24 12.62
C SER A 453 17.39 -23.84 11.22
N GLU A 454 16.39 -23.53 10.42
CA GLU A 454 16.42 -23.85 9.01
C GLU A 454 17.11 -22.71 8.20
N THR A 455 16.88 -21.43 8.57
CA THR A 455 16.96 -20.22 7.72
C THR A 455 18.25 -19.98 6.91
N ASP A 456 18.11 -19.11 5.90
CA ASP A 456 19.23 -18.53 5.12
C ASP A 456 20.06 -17.51 5.91
N SER A 457 19.62 -17.11 7.11
CA SER A 457 20.27 -16.10 7.94
C SER A 457 21.25 -16.70 8.96
N GLU A 458 20.99 -17.93 9.43
CA GLU A 458 21.86 -18.63 10.40
C GLU A 458 23.22 -19.02 9.81
N ILE A 459 23.30 -19.24 8.49
CA ILE A 459 24.56 -19.50 7.78
C ILE A 459 25.60 -18.40 8.02
N ILE A 460 25.17 -17.16 8.26
CA ILE A 460 26.06 -16.03 8.48
C ILE A 460 26.82 -16.22 9.80
N ALA A 461 26.14 -16.64 10.87
CA ALA A 461 26.76 -16.90 12.17
C ALA A 461 27.78 -18.05 12.11
N HIS A 462 27.42 -19.17 11.48
CA HIS A 462 28.31 -20.32 11.32
C HIS A 462 29.46 -20.08 10.33
N LEU A 463 29.26 -19.27 9.28
CA LEU A 463 30.34 -18.92 8.34
C LEU A 463 31.38 -18.01 9.00
N ILE A 464 30.95 -17.11 9.91
CA ILE A 464 31.87 -16.35 10.76
C ILE A 464 32.58 -17.30 11.74
N GLU A 465 31.85 -18.22 12.38
CA GLU A 465 32.40 -19.22 13.31
C GLU A 465 33.54 -20.06 12.68
N ASP A 466 33.38 -20.46 11.42
CA ASP A 466 34.33 -21.28 10.65
C ASP A 466 35.58 -20.49 10.19
N LEU A 467 35.44 -19.18 9.96
CA LEU A 467 36.51 -18.32 9.44
C LEU A 467 37.37 -17.66 10.54
N ILE A 468 37.07 -17.90 11.82
CA ILE A 468 37.89 -17.44 12.95
C ILE A 468 39.15 -18.32 13.07
N GLU A 469 40.23 -17.88 12.43
CA GLU A 469 41.56 -18.51 12.50
C GLU A 469 42.21 -18.36 13.90
N ASP A 470 41.98 -17.23 14.56
CA ASP A 470 42.52 -16.91 15.89
C ASP A 470 41.53 -16.08 16.73
N ASN A 471 41.73 -16.07 18.05
CA ASN A 471 40.80 -15.46 19.01
C ASN A 471 41.10 -13.97 19.33
N SER A 472 41.72 -13.23 18.41
CA SER A 472 41.88 -11.77 18.52
C SER A 472 40.71 -11.00 17.90
N GLU A 473 40.60 -9.72 18.23
CA GLU A 473 39.64 -8.82 17.56
C GLU A 473 39.89 -8.72 16.05
N GLU A 474 41.15 -8.76 15.61
CA GLU A 474 41.51 -8.69 14.20
C GLU A 474 41.15 -9.98 13.46
N GLY A 475 41.36 -11.15 14.08
CA GLY A 475 40.92 -12.44 13.58
C GLY A 475 39.39 -12.49 13.38
N TYR A 476 38.62 -12.03 14.36
CA TYR A 476 37.16 -11.93 14.24
C TYR A 476 36.71 -10.94 13.16
N ILE A 477 37.30 -9.74 13.10
CA ILE A 477 36.97 -8.74 12.06
C ILE A 477 37.30 -9.27 10.66
N LYS A 478 38.44 -9.97 10.50
CA LYS A 478 38.81 -10.65 9.26
C LYS A 478 37.79 -11.73 8.90
N ALA A 479 37.41 -12.59 9.84
CA ALA A 479 36.42 -13.64 9.64
C ALA A 479 35.08 -13.08 9.15
N VAL A 480 34.59 -11.98 9.76
CA VAL A 480 33.35 -11.33 9.32
C VAL A 480 33.48 -10.73 7.91
N LYS A 481 34.60 -10.09 7.57
CA LYS A 481 34.82 -9.56 6.20
C LYS A 481 34.85 -10.65 5.15
N GLU A 482 35.55 -11.76 5.39
CA GLU A 482 35.57 -12.89 4.45
C GLU A 482 34.22 -13.62 4.40
N ALA A 483 33.46 -13.69 5.50
CA ALA A 483 32.09 -14.18 5.49
C ALA A 483 31.19 -13.31 4.60
N ILE A 484 31.18 -11.98 4.77
CA ILE A 484 30.37 -11.06 3.96
C ILE A 484 30.74 -11.12 2.47
N LYS A 485 32.03 -11.21 2.12
CA LYS A 485 32.49 -11.40 0.73
C LYS A 485 32.00 -12.69 0.08
N ARG A 486 31.69 -13.72 0.88
CA ARG A 486 31.15 -15.01 0.42
C ARG A 486 29.61 -15.00 0.31
N LEU A 487 28.92 -13.97 0.79
CA LEU A 487 27.46 -13.86 0.67
C LEU A 487 27.06 -13.29 -0.69
N GLU A 488 26.22 -14.01 -1.42
CA GLU A 488 25.54 -13.49 -2.61
C GLU A 488 24.10 -13.08 -2.28
N GLY A 489 23.58 -12.09 -3.01
CA GLY A 489 22.21 -11.59 -2.88
C GLY A 489 22.10 -10.24 -2.17
N SER A 490 20.87 -9.90 -1.80
CA SER A 490 20.51 -8.63 -1.14
C SER A 490 20.60 -8.81 0.37
N TYR A 491 21.32 -7.98 1.11
CA TYR A 491 21.40 -8.08 2.56
C TYR A 491 21.68 -6.78 3.29
N ALA A 492 21.07 -6.61 4.45
CA ALA A 492 21.47 -5.68 5.50
C ALA A 492 21.57 -6.48 6.80
N VAL A 493 22.73 -6.45 7.45
CA VAL A 493 23.02 -7.29 8.64
C VAL A 493 23.57 -6.46 9.79
N ALA A 494 23.30 -6.92 11.01
CA ALA A 494 23.97 -6.46 12.23
C ALA A 494 24.42 -7.68 13.06
N ILE A 495 25.65 -7.63 13.56
CA ILE A 495 26.42 -8.77 14.07
C ILE A 495 27.13 -8.36 15.37
N ILE A 496 27.04 -9.21 16.41
CA ILE A 496 27.71 -9.05 17.70
C ILE A 496 28.37 -10.38 18.11
N ASN A 497 29.40 -10.34 18.96
CA ASN A 497 30.10 -11.53 19.47
C ASN A 497 30.47 -11.36 20.95
N LYS A 498 30.12 -12.33 21.82
CA LYS A 498 30.34 -12.26 23.27
C LYS A 498 31.81 -12.31 23.70
N ARG A 499 32.72 -12.78 22.84
CA ARG A 499 34.17 -12.67 23.05
C ARG A 499 34.69 -11.25 22.84
N PHE A 500 33.95 -10.45 22.08
CA PHE A 500 34.28 -9.08 21.72
C PHE A 500 33.05 -8.17 21.97
N PRO A 501 32.58 -8.06 23.24
CA PRO A 501 31.36 -7.31 23.59
C PRO A 501 31.51 -5.79 23.38
N ASN A 502 32.71 -5.35 23.04
CA ASN A 502 33.07 -4.02 22.61
C ASN A 502 32.95 -3.79 21.08
N ILE A 503 32.47 -4.77 20.29
CA ILE A 503 32.40 -4.66 18.82
C ILE A 503 31.00 -4.99 18.26
N LEU A 504 30.40 -4.00 17.60
CA LEU A 504 29.20 -4.14 16.77
C LEU A 504 29.60 -3.99 15.29
N ILE A 505 29.22 -4.94 14.43
CA ILE A 505 29.52 -4.89 12.99
C ILE A 505 28.21 -4.85 12.21
N GLY A 506 28.14 -4.02 11.16
CA GLY A 506 27.06 -4.00 10.19
C GLY A 506 27.58 -4.11 8.77
N ALA A 507 26.79 -4.67 7.86
CA ALA A 507 27.13 -4.68 6.43
C ALA A 507 25.87 -4.52 5.57
N LYS A 508 26.06 -3.89 4.39
CA LYS A 508 24.98 -3.54 3.47
C LYS A 508 25.32 -3.91 2.02
N ASN A 509 24.39 -4.61 1.39
CA ASN A 509 24.26 -4.75 -0.05
C ASN A 509 22.77 -4.63 -0.43
N GLU A 510 22.41 -3.56 -1.16
CA GLU A 510 21.07 -3.15 -1.62
C GLU A 510 20.07 -2.81 -0.50
N SER A 511 19.83 -3.71 0.46
CA SER A 511 18.87 -3.52 1.55
C SER A 511 19.23 -2.32 2.47
N PRO A 512 18.26 -1.56 3.02
CA PRO A 512 18.55 -0.38 3.83
C PRO A 512 19.27 -0.68 5.16
N LEU A 513 20.32 0.09 5.45
CA LEU A 513 21.01 0.13 6.74
C LEU A 513 21.67 1.51 6.94
N ILE A 514 21.58 2.07 8.14
CA ILE A 514 22.14 3.37 8.52
C ILE A 514 22.71 3.32 9.94
N VAL A 515 23.84 3.99 10.17
CA VAL A 515 24.50 4.11 11.49
C VAL A 515 23.96 5.34 12.22
N GLY A 516 23.76 5.25 13.54
CA GLY A 516 23.57 6.40 14.44
C GLY A 516 24.77 6.58 15.37
N ILE A 517 25.15 7.82 15.70
CA ILE A 517 26.32 8.13 16.55
C ILE A 517 25.93 9.06 17.71
N GLY A 518 25.90 8.54 18.93
CA GLY A 518 25.83 9.34 20.17
C GLY A 518 27.22 9.82 20.62
N GLU A 519 27.38 10.15 21.90
CA GLU A 519 28.67 10.59 22.45
C GLU A 519 29.58 9.38 22.78
N ASP A 520 29.08 8.41 23.55
CA ASP A 520 29.77 7.14 23.90
C ASP A 520 28.96 5.89 23.47
N GLU A 521 28.09 6.05 22.47
CA GLU A 521 27.19 5.01 22.00
C GLU A 521 26.89 5.11 20.50
N ALA A 522 26.55 4.00 19.87
CA ALA A 522 26.25 3.93 18.45
C ALA A 522 25.17 2.89 18.14
N PHE A 523 24.57 3.04 16.97
CA PHE A 523 23.38 2.33 16.57
C PHE A 523 23.50 1.85 15.12
N LEU A 524 22.84 0.74 14.81
CA LEU A 524 22.50 0.36 13.45
C LEU A 524 20.97 0.32 13.33
N GLY A 525 20.42 0.76 12.20
CA GLY A 525 18.98 0.69 11.96
C GLY A 525 18.68 0.45 10.48
N SER A 526 17.62 -0.30 10.18
CA SER A 526 17.08 -0.38 8.81
C SER A 526 16.36 0.91 8.39
N ASP A 527 15.89 1.69 9.38
CA ASP A 527 15.36 3.04 9.21
C ASP A 527 15.89 3.93 10.35
N ILE A 528 16.05 5.22 10.08
CA ILE A 528 16.61 6.23 10.99
C ILE A 528 15.77 6.43 12.27
N THR A 529 14.47 6.11 12.22
CA THR A 529 13.55 6.17 13.36
C THR A 529 13.86 5.13 14.45
N ALA A 530 14.65 4.10 14.15
CA ALA A 530 15.04 3.08 15.12
C ALA A 530 15.78 3.68 16.33
N PHE A 531 16.70 4.62 16.09
CA PHE A 531 17.62 5.16 17.11
C PHE A 531 17.50 6.66 17.37
N LEU A 532 16.63 7.38 16.65
CA LEU A 532 16.52 8.84 16.69
C LEU A 532 16.37 9.43 18.11
N GLU A 533 15.69 8.74 19.02
CA GLU A 533 15.52 9.12 20.44
C GLU A 533 16.85 9.32 21.19
N TYR A 534 17.92 8.72 20.70
CA TYR A 534 19.23 8.71 21.37
C TYR A 534 20.27 9.56 20.62
N THR A 535 20.14 9.70 19.31
CA THR A 535 21.03 10.57 18.53
C THR A 535 20.38 11.12 17.26
N ASN A 536 20.74 12.37 16.97
CA ASN A 536 20.43 13.08 15.74
C ASN A 536 21.59 13.05 14.72
N LYS A 537 22.69 12.32 14.97
CA LYS A 537 23.82 12.18 14.04
C LYS A 537 23.81 10.79 13.43
N ALA A 538 23.95 10.71 12.11
CA ALA A 538 23.92 9.44 11.40
C ALA A 538 24.96 9.34 10.27
N ILE A 539 25.29 8.12 9.87
CA ILE A 539 26.07 7.82 8.65
C ILE A 539 25.26 6.87 7.76
N PRO A 540 24.77 7.33 6.60
CA PRO A 540 24.20 6.45 5.58
C PRO A 540 25.25 5.47 5.04
N LEU A 541 24.93 4.18 5.04
CA LEU A 541 25.79 3.14 4.44
C LEU A 541 25.42 2.93 2.97
N TYR A 542 26.42 2.69 2.14
CA TYR A 542 26.26 2.41 0.72
C TYR A 542 26.41 0.90 0.45
N ASP A 543 26.13 0.48 -0.78
CA ASP A 543 26.22 -0.93 -1.16
C ASP A 543 27.69 -1.39 -1.25
N GLY A 544 27.97 -2.54 -0.64
CA GLY A 544 29.32 -3.02 -0.37
C GLY A 544 30.01 -2.38 0.83
N ASP A 545 29.33 -1.57 1.65
CA ASP A 545 29.88 -1.07 2.92
C ASP A 545 29.79 -2.12 4.03
N ILE A 546 30.92 -2.30 4.73
CA ILE A 546 31.01 -2.94 6.04
C ILE A 546 31.42 -1.86 7.04
N VAL A 547 30.62 -1.67 8.09
CA VAL A 547 30.92 -0.78 9.22
C VAL A 547 31.31 -1.60 10.45
N ILE A 548 32.41 -1.23 11.08
CA ILE A 548 32.94 -1.82 12.30
C ILE A 548 32.92 -0.73 13.36
N ILE A 549 32.18 -0.95 14.44
CA ILE A 549 32.01 -0.04 15.56
C ILE A 549 32.68 -0.67 16.77
N LYS A 550 33.80 -0.11 17.21
CA LYS A 550 34.49 -0.51 18.45
C LYS A 550 34.23 0.50 19.56
N LYS A 551 34.09 0.03 20.79
CA LYS A 551 34.02 0.86 22.00
C LYS A 551 35.24 0.59 22.89
N GLY A 552 36.16 1.54 22.95
CA GLY A 552 37.33 1.48 23.84
C GLY A 552 37.16 2.32 25.10
N GLU A 553 38.21 2.35 25.94
CA GLU A 553 38.28 3.21 27.13
C GLU A 553 38.24 4.71 26.79
N ASN A 554 38.64 5.07 25.56
CA ASN A 554 38.69 6.45 25.05
C ASN A 554 37.52 6.80 24.11
N GLY A 555 36.38 6.10 24.23
CA GLY A 555 35.17 6.31 23.42
C GLY A 555 35.06 5.36 22.22
N LEU A 556 34.36 5.81 21.17
CA LEU A 556 34.06 5.01 19.98
C LEU A 556 35.07 5.19 18.84
N ASP A 557 35.44 4.08 18.19
CA ASP A 557 36.05 4.05 16.88
C ASP A 557 35.06 3.46 15.86
N ILE A 558 34.86 4.15 14.73
CA ILE A 558 33.91 3.75 13.68
C ILE A 558 34.66 3.72 12.35
N LYS A 559 34.98 2.50 11.90
CA LYS A 559 35.62 2.26 10.61
C LYS A 559 34.60 1.79 9.58
N ILE A 560 34.66 2.33 8.36
CA ILE A 560 33.83 1.89 7.24
C ILE A 560 34.75 1.48 6.09
N GLU A 561 34.52 0.31 5.52
CA GLU A 561 35.21 -0.20 4.34
C GLU A 561 34.19 -0.51 3.24
N ASN A 562 34.37 0.08 2.05
CA ASN A 562 33.58 -0.27 0.87
C ASN A 562 34.39 -1.26 0.03
N ASN A 563 33.86 -2.45 -0.23
CA ASN A 563 34.49 -3.46 -1.08
C ASN A 563 35.97 -3.74 -0.71
N GLY A 564 36.28 -3.76 0.59
CA GLY A 564 37.63 -4.00 1.13
C GLY A 564 38.58 -2.80 1.08
N LYS A 565 38.08 -1.56 0.92
CA LYS A 565 38.87 -0.32 0.99
C LYS A 565 38.28 0.64 2.01
N ASP A 566 39.13 1.19 2.87
CA ASP A 566 38.77 2.23 3.83
C ASP A 566 38.10 3.43 3.13
N VAL A 567 36.89 3.79 3.58
CA VAL A 567 36.14 4.95 3.09
C VAL A 567 35.72 5.85 4.24
N LYS A 568 35.74 7.16 3.98
CA LYS A 568 35.06 8.13 4.85
C LYS A 568 33.69 8.42 4.27
N ARG A 569 32.65 8.19 5.08
CA ARG A 569 31.28 8.64 4.83
C ARG A 569 31.04 9.90 5.67
N GLU A 570 30.23 10.82 5.16
CA GLU A 570 29.92 12.05 5.91
C GLU A 570 28.92 11.76 7.03
N VAL A 571 29.16 12.31 8.22
CA VAL A 571 28.19 12.32 9.31
C VAL A 571 27.14 13.39 8.99
N ILE A 572 25.91 12.96 8.70
CA ILE A 572 24.79 13.87 8.54
C ILE A 572 24.21 14.21 9.92
N GLU A 573 24.05 15.51 10.20
CA GLU A 573 23.29 15.96 11.35
C GLU A 573 21.82 16.14 10.96
N ILE A 574 21.01 15.21 11.45
CA ILE A 574 19.55 15.20 11.35
C ILE A 574 19.04 16.37 12.20
N ASN A 575 18.64 17.46 11.55
CA ASN A 575 18.11 18.64 12.23
C ASN A 575 16.62 18.44 12.63
N TRP A 576 16.32 17.32 13.28
CA TRP A 576 14.99 16.93 13.76
C TRP A 576 15.01 16.77 15.29
N ASP A 577 14.23 17.62 15.97
CA ASP A 577 13.98 17.51 17.41
C ASP A 577 13.21 16.19 17.68
N ILE A 578 13.66 15.38 18.64
CA ILE A 578 13.01 14.11 19.03
C ILE A 578 11.56 14.32 19.45
N ASN A 579 11.25 15.45 20.10
CA ASN A 579 9.90 15.79 20.48
C ASN A 579 9.01 16.10 19.24
N GLN A 580 9.56 16.23 18.01
CA GLN A 580 8.77 16.21 16.76
C GLN A 580 8.22 14.82 16.44
N ALA A 581 8.84 13.75 16.94
CA ALA A 581 8.38 12.37 16.80
C ALA A 581 7.34 11.96 17.86
N GLU A 582 7.10 12.81 18.85
CA GLU A 582 6.01 12.67 19.82
C GLU A 582 4.73 13.37 19.35
N LYS A 583 3.59 12.99 19.94
CA LYS A 583 2.32 13.68 19.67
C LYS A 583 2.18 15.06 20.36
N LYS A 584 3.09 15.48 21.25
CA LYS A 584 3.08 16.80 21.95
C LYS A 584 1.69 17.23 22.48
N GLY A 585 0.92 16.29 23.04
CA GLY A 585 -0.43 16.53 23.58
C GLY A 585 -1.58 16.60 22.55
N TYR A 586 -1.30 16.47 21.25
CA TYR A 586 -2.34 16.28 20.23
C TYR A 586 -2.82 14.81 20.20
N PRO A 587 -4.09 14.54 19.82
CA PRO A 587 -4.57 13.16 19.67
C PRO A 587 -3.93 12.42 18.48
N HIS A 588 -3.54 13.15 17.45
CA HIS A 588 -3.12 12.63 16.15
C HIS A 588 -1.86 13.37 15.65
N PHE A 589 -0.92 12.64 15.07
CA PHE A 589 0.26 13.21 14.41
C PHE A 589 -0.14 14.17 13.29
N MET A 590 -1.13 13.80 12.48
CA MET A 590 -1.58 14.67 11.38
C MET A 590 -2.06 16.04 11.88
N LEU A 591 -2.74 16.12 13.04
CA LEU A 591 -3.16 17.41 13.60
C LEU A 591 -1.97 18.21 14.12
N LYS A 592 -1.04 17.57 14.84
CA LYS A 592 0.21 18.21 15.28
C LYS A 592 0.93 18.84 14.08
N GLU A 593 1.06 18.08 12.99
CA GLU A 593 1.80 18.49 11.79
C GLU A 593 1.13 19.62 11.03
N ILE A 594 -0.21 19.62 10.93
CA ILE A 594 -0.98 20.77 10.44
C ILE A 594 -0.76 22.01 11.31
N MET A 595 -0.81 21.87 12.64
CA MET A 595 -0.63 22.97 13.58
C MET A 595 0.82 23.48 13.68
N GLU A 596 1.82 22.67 13.31
CA GLU A 596 3.25 23.03 13.28
C GLU A 596 3.64 23.94 12.10
N GLN A 597 2.82 24.00 11.04
CA GLN A 597 3.14 24.70 9.79
C GLN A 597 3.65 26.15 9.93
N PRO A 598 3.13 27.03 10.82
CA PRO A 598 3.64 28.39 10.99
C PRO A 598 5.12 28.44 11.39
N GLU A 599 5.57 27.52 12.24
CA GLU A 599 6.95 27.49 12.72
C GLU A 599 7.86 26.83 11.68
N ILE A 600 7.37 25.77 11.05
CA ILE A 600 8.06 25.07 9.96
C ILE A 600 8.29 25.99 8.75
N LEU A 601 7.30 26.81 8.37
CA LEU A 601 7.44 27.78 7.28
C LEU A 601 8.43 28.92 7.59
N LYS A 602 8.77 29.18 8.86
CA LYS A 602 9.90 30.07 9.20
C LYS A 602 11.25 29.42 8.90
N ILE A 603 11.35 28.09 8.99
CA ILE A 603 12.56 27.32 8.64
C ILE A 603 12.65 27.21 7.12
N SER A 604 11.59 26.75 6.46
CA SER A 604 11.49 26.63 4.99
C SER A 604 11.66 27.97 4.26
N SER A 605 11.45 29.12 4.93
CA SER A 605 11.71 30.46 4.33
C SER A 605 13.19 30.86 4.27
N LYS A 606 14.09 30.15 4.97
CA LYS A 606 15.52 30.52 5.09
C LYS A 606 16.49 29.39 4.70
N ILE A 607 16.12 28.13 4.90
CA ILE A 607 16.95 26.95 4.64
C ILE A 607 17.39 26.84 3.17
N SER A 608 18.54 26.19 2.89
CA SER A 608 19.08 25.95 1.54
C SER A 608 19.10 27.18 0.61
N SER A 609 19.37 28.38 1.17
CA SER A 609 19.34 29.65 0.43
C SER A 609 20.36 29.73 -0.70
N GLU A 610 21.44 28.97 -0.65
CA GLU A 610 22.48 28.97 -1.68
C GLU A 610 22.19 27.92 -2.78
N GLU A 611 21.65 26.78 -2.39
CA GLU A 611 21.22 25.69 -3.27
C GLU A 611 20.02 26.14 -4.11
N ILE A 612 19.13 26.95 -3.54
CA ILE A 612 18.03 27.61 -4.26
C ILE A 612 18.56 28.57 -5.35
N LYS A 613 19.62 29.35 -5.10
CA LYS A 613 20.22 30.21 -6.14
C LYS A 613 20.87 29.40 -7.25
N LYS A 614 21.63 28.36 -6.87
CA LYS A 614 22.27 27.42 -7.81
C LYS A 614 21.21 26.72 -8.70
N LEU A 615 20.11 26.26 -8.11
CA LEU A 615 19.01 25.63 -8.84
C LEU A 615 18.22 26.64 -9.70
N ALA A 616 17.97 27.85 -9.22
CA ALA A 616 17.37 28.93 -10.01
C ALA A 616 18.25 29.32 -11.22
N LYS A 617 19.58 29.25 -11.08
CA LYS A 617 20.51 29.39 -12.21
C LYS A 617 20.39 28.22 -13.19
N LEU A 618 20.34 26.97 -12.73
CA LEU A 618 20.11 25.82 -13.61
C LEU A 618 18.78 25.93 -14.37
N ILE A 619 17.70 26.39 -13.73
CA ILE A 619 16.40 26.65 -14.39
C ILE A 619 16.52 27.71 -15.49
N LYS A 620 17.39 28.71 -15.33
CA LYS A 620 17.70 29.72 -16.35
C LYS A 620 18.54 29.16 -17.50
N ASP A 621 19.58 28.40 -17.18
CA ASP A 621 20.59 27.94 -18.14
C ASP A 621 20.11 26.73 -18.98
N SER A 622 19.14 25.94 -18.49
CA SER A 622 18.54 24.79 -19.20
C SER A 622 17.41 25.20 -20.16
N GLU A 623 17.30 24.53 -21.32
CA GLU A 623 16.26 24.84 -22.32
C GLU A 623 14.88 24.37 -21.84
N LYS A 624 14.77 23.07 -21.49
CA LYS A 624 13.57 22.42 -20.95
C LYS A 624 13.71 22.22 -19.44
N VAL A 625 12.61 22.39 -18.70
CA VAL A 625 12.56 22.17 -17.25
C VAL A 625 11.30 21.39 -16.88
N TYR A 626 11.48 20.21 -16.29
CA TYR A 626 10.41 19.38 -15.75
C TYR A 626 10.43 19.44 -14.22
N PHE A 627 9.26 19.52 -13.59
CA PHE A 627 9.09 19.25 -12.16
C PHE A 627 8.35 17.91 -12.03
N ILE A 628 9.00 16.90 -11.46
CA ILE A 628 8.47 15.53 -11.34
C ILE A 628 8.16 15.17 -9.89
N GLY A 629 7.14 14.36 -9.67
CA GLY A 629 6.79 13.83 -8.34
C GLY A 629 5.52 12.99 -8.39
N MET A 630 5.08 12.47 -7.24
CA MET A 630 3.86 11.66 -7.10
C MET A 630 2.87 12.29 -6.11
N GLY A 631 1.57 12.13 -6.35
CA GLY A 631 0.49 12.56 -5.45
C GLY A 631 0.59 14.02 -5.01
N THR A 632 0.61 14.27 -3.69
CA THR A 632 0.79 15.61 -3.12
C THR A 632 2.07 16.33 -3.61
N SER A 633 3.16 15.61 -3.91
CA SER A 633 4.36 16.24 -4.48
C SER A 633 4.15 16.66 -5.94
N TYR A 634 3.35 15.91 -6.72
CA TYR A 634 2.94 16.32 -8.07
C TYR A 634 2.06 17.59 -8.05
N HIS A 635 1.18 17.75 -7.05
CA HIS A 635 0.44 19.01 -6.88
C HIS A 635 1.36 20.21 -6.63
N ALA A 636 2.48 20.01 -5.92
CA ALA A 636 3.51 21.04 -5.79
C ALA A 636 4.27 21.30 -7.12
N CYS A 637 4.45 20.30 -7.99
CA CYS A 637 4.97 20.52 -9.35
C CYS A 637 4.05 21.47 -10.16
N ILE A 638 2.73 21.28 -10.09
CA ILE A 638 1.75 22.17 -10.78
C ILE A 638 1.86 23.61 -10.27
N TYR A 639 2.14 23.83 -8.99
CA TYR A 639 2.38 25.17 -8.43
C TYR A 639 3.60 25.86 -9.05
N ALA A 640 4.67 25.11 -9.34
CA ALA A 640 5.85 25.65 -10.04
C ALA A 640 5.49 26.13 -11.45
N GLU A 641 4.72 25.34 -12.22
CA GLU A 641 4.31 25.68 -13.58
C GLU A 641 3.63 27.05 -13.66
N TYR A 642 2.66 27.35 -12.77
CA TYR A 642 2.01 28.67 -12.70
C TYR A 642 2.98 29.81 -12.37
N LEU A 643 3.90 29.60 -11.42
CA LEU A 643 4.86 30.62 -11.00
C LEU A 643 5.89 30.94 -12.10
N PHE A 644 6.51 29.92 -12.69
CA PHE A 644 7.52 30.11 -13.73
C PHE A 644 6.92 30.64 -15.05
N SER A 645 5.69 30.23 -15.37
CA SER A 645 4.91 30.81 -16.49
C SER A 645 4.71 32.32 -16.33
N LYS A 646 4.40 32.82 -15.12
CA LYS A 646 4.31 34.27 -14.84
C LYS A 646 5.64 35.03 -15.10
N LEU A 647 6.78 34.36 -15.02
CA LEU A 647 8.09 34.94 -15.36
C LEU A 647 8.50 34.71 -16.82
N GLY A 648 7.71 34.00 -17.63
CA GLY A 648 7.98 33.70 -19.03
C GLY A 648 8.86 32.47 -19.26
N LYS A 649 9.00 31.59 -18.26
CA LYS A 649 9.74 30.34 -18.37
C LYS A 649 8.77 29.17 -18.49
N LEU A 650 8.93 28.37 -19.55
CA LEU A 650 8.26 27.07 -19.65
C LEU A 650 8.84 26.12 -18.60
N VAL A 651 7.94 25.64 -17.73
CA VAL A 651 8.13 24.54 -16.80
C VAL A 651 6.98 23.58 -17.05
N ILE A 652 7.23 22.27 -16.98
CA ILE A 652 6.22 21.23 -17.17
C ILE A 652 6.09 20.44 -15.87
N ALA A 653 4.92 20.49 -15.24
CA ALA A 653 4.58 19.61 -14.14
C ALA A 653 4.26 18.20 -14.67
N CYS A 654 4.92 17.18 -14.13
CA CYS A 654 4.74 15.81 -14.58
C CYS A 654 4.60 14.84 -13.40
N ASP A 655 3.65 13.93 -13.50
CA ASP A 655 3.64 12.72 -12.67
C ASP A 655 4.88 11.88 -13.01
N ALA A 656 5.58 11.35 -12.01
CA ALA A 656 6.87 10.68 -12.23
C ALA A 656 6.72 9.31 -12.94
N SER A 657 5.63 8.58 -12.73
CA SER A 657 5.38 7.32 -13.43
C SER A 657 5.21 7.56 -14.94
N GLU A 658 4.40 8.56 -15.30
CA GLU A 658 4.17 8.97 -16.68
C GLU A 658 5.35 9.73 -17.32
N PHE A 659 6.32 10.22 -16.52
CA PHE A 659 7.52 10.86 -17.07
C PHE A 659 8.33 9.91 -17.94
N LEU A 660 8.33 8.61 -17.62
CA LEU A 660 8.98 7.57 -18.42
C LEU A 660 8.36 7.42 -19.82
N ASN A 661 7.06 7.68 -19.94
CA ASN A 661 6.29 7.56 -21.18
C ASN A 661 6.34 8.81 -22.06
N LYS A 662 6.38 10.02 -21.45
CA LYS A 662 6.23 11.32 -22.17
C LYS A 662 7.36 12.33 -21.95
N GLY A 663 8.38 12.00 -21.15
CA GLY A 663 9.51 12.87 -20.87
C GLY A 663 10.43 13.02 -22.08
N VAL A 664 10.46 14.20 -22.69
CA VAL A 664 11.35 14.51 -23.82
C VAL A 664 12.67 15.06 -23.27
N VAL A 665 13.60 14.15 -22.97
CA VAL A 665 14.85 14.42 -22.22
C VAL A 665 16.09 14.44 -23.13
N ASP A 666 16.98 15.40 -22.89
CA ASP A 666 18.29 15.58 -23.53
C ASP A 666 19.26 16.32 -22.59
N GLU A 667 20.50 16.58 -23.04
CA GLU A 667 21.55 17.26 -22.27
C GLU A 667 21.24 18.73 -21.90
N LYS A 668 20.23 19.33 -22.53
CA LYS A 668 19.72 20.67 -22.21
C LYS A 668 18.55 20.66 -21.23
N THR A 669 18.07 19.48 -20.86
CA THR A 669 16.94 19.29 -19.96
C THR A 669 17.39 19.33 -18.50
N LEU A 670 16.60 19.98 -17.66
CA LEU A 670 16.68 19.90 -16.20
C LEU A 670 15.42 19.21 -15.67
N VAL A 671 15.61 18.20 -14.83
CA VAL A 671 14.53 17.49 -14.13
C VAL A 671 14.64 17.79 -12.64
N ILE A 672 13.57 18.29 -12.03
CA ILE A 672 13.53 18.65 -10.60
C ILE A 672 12.54 17.72 -9.90
N ALA A 673 13.08 16.79 -9.13
CA ALA A 673 12.30 15.81 -8.38
C ALA A 673 11.79 16.36 -7.04
N LEU A 674 10.50 16.22 -6.79
CA LEU A 674 9.86 16.54 -5.51
C LEU A 674 9.43 15.24 -4.85
N THR A 675 10.01 14.97 -3.68
CA THR A 675 9.68 13.79 -2.86
C THR A 675 9.90 14.12 -1.39
N GLN A 676 9.02 13.64 -0.52
CA GLN A 676 9.15 13.80 0.91
C GLN A 676 10.31 12.95 1.44
N SER A 677 10.27 11.65 1.13
CA SER A 677 11.18 10.63 1.65
C SER A 677 12.52 10.62 0.94
N GLY A 678 12.56 10.96 -0.35
CA GLY A 678 13.72 10.71 -1.20
C GLY A 678 13.88 9.26 -1.66
N GLU A 679 12.88 8.40 -1.36
CA GLU A 679 12.85 6.97 -1.66
C GLU A 679 11.64 6.57 -2.52
N THR A 680 10.94 7.53 -3.14
CA THR A 680 9.74 7.28 -3.94
C THR A 680 10.11 6.61 -5.27
N TYR A 681 9.64 5.38 -5.51
CA TYR A 681 10.13 4.50 -6.58
C TYR A 681 10.06 5.14 -7.97
N ASP A 682 8.88 5.58 -8.43
CA ASP A 682 8.71 6.23 -9.74
C ASP A 682 9.57 7.50 -9.87
N THR A 683 9.72 8.26 -8.79
CA THR A 683 10.54 9.47 -8.78
C THR A 683 12.02 9.13 -8.98
N LEU A 684 12.53 8.08 -8.34
CA LEU A 684 13.90 7.60 -8.56
C LEU A 684 14.07 7.01 -9.98
N LYS A 685 13.12 6.20 -10.44
CA LYS A 685 13.09 5.63 -11.80
C LYS A 685 13.15 6.72 -12.86
N ALA A 686 12.37 7.80 -12.69
CA ALA A 686 12.37 8.99 -13.53
C ALA A 686 13.65 9.84 -13.42
N MET A 687 14.27 9.93 -12.23
CA MET A 687 15.57 10.59 -12.05
C MET A 687 16.69 9.84 -12.81
N ARG A 688 16.79 8.52 -12.64
CA ARG A 688 17.76 7.65 -13.34
C ARG A 688 17.60 7.74 -14.85
N TYR A 689 16.36 7.58 -15.34
CA TYR A 689 15.99 7.76 -16.74
C TYR A 689 16.46 9.11 -17.31
N ALA A 690 16.40 10.18 -16.51
CA ALA A 690 16.88 11.49 -16.93
C ALA A 690 18.41 11.57 -17.03
N LYS A 691 19.14 11.06 -16.03
CA LYS A 691 20.63 11.08 -16.02
C LYS A 691 21.23 10.21 -17.14
N GLU A 692 20.62 9.06 -17.43
CA GLU A 692 20.97 8.20 -18.57
C GLU A 692 20.92 8.96 -19.92
N ARG A 693 20.07 9.99 -20.02
CA ARG A 693 19.87 10.82 -21.22
C ARG A 693 20.63 12.16 -21.13
N GLY A 694 21.61 12.25 -20.24
CA GLY A 694 22.51 13.40 -20.09
C GLY A 694 21.89 14.62 -19.42
N ALA A 695 20.62 14.56 -19.00
CA ALA A 695 19.95 15.67 -18.33
C ALA A 695 20.47 15.87 -16.91
N LYS A 696 20.45 17.13 -16.46
CA LYS A 696 20.75 17.47 -15.06
C LYS A 696 19.54 17.17 -14.18
N VAL A 697 19.80 16.68 -12.98
CA VAL A 697 18.77 16.33 -12.00
C VAL A 697 18.96 17.14 -10.72
N GLY A 698 17.93 17.87 -10.32
CA GLY A 698 17.81 18.45 -8.99
C GLY A 698 16.78 17.68 -8.15
N ALA A 699 16.91 17.72 -6.82
CA ALA A 699 15.91 17.17 -5.90
C ALA A 699 15.53 18.16 -4.80
N ILE A 700 14.24 18.28 -4.52
CA ILE A 700 13.67 19.01 -3.37
C ILE A 700 13.15 17.96 -2.40
N VAL A 701 13.90 17.73 -1.31
CA VAL A 701 13.69 16.62 -0.36
C VAL A 701 13.36 17.11 1.04
N ASN A 702 12.88 16.22 1.91
CA ASN A 702 12.82 16.46 3.35
C ASN A 702 13.84 15.63 4.16
N ILE A 703 14.32 14.50 3.62
CA ILE A 703 15.30 13.62 4.25
C ILE A 703 16.65 13.75 3.52
N LEU A 704 17.69 14.20 4.25
CA LEU A 704 19.08 14.18 3.73
C LEU A 704 19.65 12.74 3.76
N GLY A 705 20.55 12.43 2.83
CA GLY A 705 21.18 11.11 2.72
C GLY A 705 20.32 10.06 2.01
N SER A 706 19.04 10.36 1.75
CA SER A 706 18.11 9.53 0.96
C SER A 706 18.55 9.37 -0.50
N THR A 707 18.08 8.35 -1.20
CA THR A 707 18.54 7.95 -2.53
C THR A 707 18.42 9.09 -3.55
N ALA A 708 17.33 9.86 -3.52
CA ALA A 708 17.17 11.05 -4.36
C ALA A 708 18.27 12.10 -4.13
N THR A 709 18.79 12.25 -2.90
CA THR A 709 19.90 13.18 -2.62
C THR A 709 21.25 12.69 -3.14
N ARG A 710 21.43 11.37 -3.26
CA ARG A 710 22.64 10.74 -3.81
C ARG A 710 22.63 10.73 -5.34
N GLU A 711 21.45 10.71 -5.95
CA GLU A 711 21.27 10.74 -7.41
C GLU A 711 21.24 12.16 -8.00
N ALA A 712 20.74 13.16 -7.26
CA ALA A 712 20.67 14.54 -7.77
C ALA A 712 22.03 15.23 -7.86
N ASP A 713 22.26 15.97 -8.95
CA ASP A 713 23.40 16.89 -9.12
C ASP A 713 23.29 18.13 -8.22
N ILE A 714 22.08 18.39 -7.70
CA ILE A 714 21.82 19.41 -6.68
C ILE A 714 20.64 19.03 -5.78
N THR A 715 20.87 19.05 -4.46
CA THR A 715 19.83 18.82 -3.45
C THR A 715 19.44 20.14 -2.78
N VAL A 716 18.13 20.35 -2.62
CA VAL A 716 17.54 21.44 -1.82
C VAL A 716 16.71 20.82 -0.70
N LEU A 717 16.99 21.18 0.55
CA LEU A 717 16.25 20.67 1.70
C LEU A 717 15.05 21.57 2.00
N MET A 718 13.86 21.00 2.13
CA MET A 718 12.63 21.77 2.42
C MET A 718 12.47 22.16 3.89
N GLY A 719 13.12 21.43 4.80
CA GLY A 719 13.16 21.75 6.23
C GLY A 719 11.84 21.58 6.97
N ALA A 720 11.02 20.58 6.60
CA ALA A 720 9.71 20.35 7.21
C ALA A 720 9.76 19.59 8.56
N GLY A 721 10.94 19.18 9.00
CA GLY A 721 11.13 18.32 10.16
C GLY A 721 10.54 16.93 9.95
N LEU A 722 10.32 16.18 11.03
CA LEU A 722 9.64 14.89 10.97
C LEU A 722 8.15 15.06 10.76
N GLU A 723 7.69 14.59 9.60
CA GLU A 723 6.29 14.25 9.34
C GLU A 723 6.15 12.73 9.58
N ILE A 724 5.19 12.31 10.39
CA ILE A 724 4.95 10.92 10.80
C ILE A 724 3.64 10.38 10.24
N ALA A 725 2.60 11.22 10.09
CA ALA A 725 1.38 10.79 9.42
C ALA A 725 1.68 10.30 7.98
N VAL A 726 0.93 9.30 7.51
CA VAL A 726 1.03 8.81 6.12
C VAL A 726 0.69 9.90 5.11
N CYS A 727 -0.24 10.79 5.46
CA CYS A 727 -0.70 11.87 4.60
C CYS A 727 0.17 13.12 4.78
N ALA A 728 0.92 13.47 3.73
CA ALA A 728 1.71 14.70 3.70
C ALA A 728 0.83 15.94 3.99
N THR A 729 1.31 16.84 4.87
CA THR A 729 0.61 18.07 5.25
C THR A 729 1.53 19.28 5.31
N LYS A 730 2.55 19.24 6.18
CA LYS A 730 3.52 20.33 6.35
C LYS A 730 4.60 20.28 5.28
N THR A 731 5.03 19.08 4.86
CA THR A 731 6.02 18.90 3.79
C THR A 731 5.54 19.49 2.47
N PHE A 732 4.25 19.35 2.16
CA PHE A 732 3.61 20.05 1.04
C PHE A 732 3.78 21.57 1.13
N THR A 733 3.41 22.19 2.25
CA THR A 733 3.57 23.65 2.42
C THR A 733 5.03 24.09 2.36
N SER A 734 5.97 23.27 2.85
CA SER A 734 7.40 23.50 2.69
C SER A 734 7.85 23.40 1.23
N GLN A 735 7.39 22.41 0.45
CA GLN A 735 7.66 22.33 -1.00
C GLN A 735 7.20 23.62 -1.70
N LEU A 736 5.96 24.07 -1.45
CA LEU A 736 5.45 25.32 -2.02
C LEU A 736 6.31 26.54 -1.63
N MET A 737 6.77 26.64 -0.37
CA MET A 737 7.68 27.71 0.09
C MET A 737 9.03 27.68 -0.64
N ILE A 738 9.62 26.49 -0.87
CA ILE A 738 10.88 26.34 -1.61
C ILE A 738 10.69 26.75 -3.08
N ILE A 739 9.61 26.32 -3.73
CA ILE A 739 9.30 26.71 -5.12
C ILE A 739 9.08 28.22 -5.22
N TYR A 740 8.39 28.83 -4.24
CA TYR A 740 8.18 30.28 -4.21
C TYR A 740 9.49 31.06 -4.09
N ARG A 741 10.47 30.54 -3.33
CA ARG A 741 11.82 31.10 -3.24
C ARG A 741 12.64 30.88 -4.51
N LEU A 742 12.52 29.72 -5.18
CA LEU A 742 13.10 29.48 -6.50
C LEU A 742 12.55 30.45 -7.56
N PHE A 743 11.24 30.74 -7.55
CA PHE A 743 10.60 31.75 -8.38
C PHE A 743 11.16 33.16 -8.12
N ILE A 744 11.40 33.54 -6.87
CA ILE A 744 12.01 34.82 -6.51
C ILE A 744 13.45 34.93 -7.03
N GLU A 745 14.33 33.96 -6.75
CA GLU A 745 15.71 34.01 -7.21
C GLU A 745 15.82 33.93 -8.74
N PHE A 746 14.96 33.14 -9.40
CA PHE A 746 14.86 33.13 -10.86
C PHE A 746 14.38 34.48 -11.44
N GLY A 747 13.42 35.14 -10.79
CA GLY A 747 12.99 36.49 -11.17
C GLY A 747 14.11 37.54 -11.07
N LYS A 748 14.94 37.47 -10.02
CA LYS A 748 16.14 38.29 -9.87
C LYS A 748 17.16 38.00 -10.98
N LEU A 749 17.39 36.74 -11.33
CA LEU A 749 18.26 36.33 -12.45
C LEU A 749 17.75 36.79 -13.83
N LEU A 750 16.49 37.23 -13.93
CA LEU A 750 15.90 37.90 -15.10
C LEU A 750 15.83 39.44 -14.97
N ASN A 751 16.48 40.04 -13.95
CA ASN A 751 16.45 41.47 -13.64
C ASN A 751 15.04 42.05 -13.43
N LYS A 752 14.09 41.25 -12.92
CA LYS A 752 12.73 41.69 -12.58
C LYS A 752 12.67 42.16 -11.11
N ASP A 753 11.84 43.15 -10.82
CA ASP A 753 11.55 43.54 -9.43
C ASP A 753 10.79 42.42 -8.71
N MET A 754 11.43 41.83 -7.70
CA MET A 754 10.85 40.79 -6.86
C MET A 754 10.55 41.25 -5.43
N ALA A 755 10.76 42.53 -5.09
CA ALA A 755 10.67 43.02 -3.71
C ALA A 755 9.26 42.89 -3.10
N VAL A 756 8.21 42.88 -3.92
CA VAL A 756 6.83 42.58 -3.47
C VAL A 756 6.69 41.14 -2.97
N TYR A 757 7.32 40.19 -3.67
CA TYR A 757 7.28 38.76 -3.33
C TYR A 757 8.19 38.44 -2.13
N GLU A 758 9.38 39.06 -2.05
CA GLU A 758 10.28 38.93 -0.89
C GLU A 758 9.61 39.38 0.41
N ARG A 759 8.98 40.57 0.41
CA ARG A 759 8.21 41.10 1.56
C ARG A 759 6.93 40.31 1.89
N ALA A 760 6.56 39.33 1.06
CA ALA A 760 5.45 38.41 1.34
C ALA A 760 5.91 37.21 2.18
N ILE A 761 7.16 36.74 2.01
CA ILE A 761 7.73 35.58 2.72
C ILE A 761 7.57 35.73 4.24
N GLU A 762 7.98 36.89 4.79
CA GLU A 762 7.94 37.18 6.23
C GLU A 762 6.52 37.07 6.83
N LYS A 763 5.49 37.25 6.01
CA LYS A 763 4.09 37.28 6.42
C LYS A 763 3.39 35.93 6.30
N ILE A 764 3.93 34.99 5.50
CA ILE A 764 3.35 33.66 5.31
C ILE A 764 3.10 32.94 6.65
N PRO A 765 4.09 32.80 7.58
CA PRO A 765 3.87 32.20 8.89
C PRO A 765 2.71 32.82 9.69
N LYS A 766 2.55 34.14 9.62
CA LYS A 766 1.47 34.86 10.31
C LYS A 766 0.12 34.53 9.69
N TYR A 767 0.00 34.60 8.37
CA TYR A 767 -1.25 34.32 7.65
C TYR A 767 -1.68 32.84 7.79
N VAL A 768 -0.75 31.89 7.77
CA VAL A 768 -1.02 30.47 8.05
C VAL A 768 -1.56 30.29 9.47
N LYS A 769 -0.98 30.98 10.47
CA LYS A 769 -1.47 30.97 11.85
C LYS A 769 -2.86 31.60 12.00
N GLU A 770 -3.16 32.66 11.24
CA GLU A 770 -4.50 33.28 11.21
C GLU A 770 -5.58 32.32 10.67
N VAL A 771 -5.24 31.45 9.71
CA VAL A 771 -6.13 30.38 9.22
C VAL A 771 -6.26 29.24 10.24
N LEU A 772 -5.15 28.78 10.85
CA LEU A 772 -5.19 27.74 11.89
C LEU A 772 -6.01 28.16 13.12
N ASN A 773 -6.03 29.44 13.46
CA ASN A 773 -6.90 29.98 14.51
C ASN A 773 -8.40 29.83 14.21
N LYS A 774 -8.81 29.45 12.99
CA LYS A 774 -10.20 29.13 12.62
C LYS A 774 -10.57 27.65 12.87
N LYS A 775 -9.67 26.80 13.39
CA LYS A 775 -9.88 25.35 13.54
C LYS A 775 -11.24 24.98 14.17
N ASP A 776 -11.68 25.68 15.22
CA ASP A 776 -12.92 25.36 15.93
C ASP A 776 -14.16 25.72 15.10
N TYR A 777 -14.06 26.70 14.20
CA TYR A 777 -15.10 27.00 13.22
C TYR A 777 -15.11 25.95 12.10
N ILE A 778 -13.94 25.55 11.60
CA ILE A 778 -13.81 24.50 10.57
C ILE A 778 -14.37 23.17 11.10
N GLU A 779 -14.10 22.80 12.35
CA GLU A 779 -14.72 21.64 13.01
C GLU A 779 -16.26 21.77 13.03
N ARG A 780 -16.82 22.95 13.37
CA ARG A 780 -18.27 23.16 13.31
C ARG A 780 -18.82 22.99 11.89
N VAL A 781 -18.17 23.55 10.86
CA VAL A 781 -18.57 23.38 9.46
C VAL A 781 -18.63 21.89 9.07
N THR A 782 -17.64 21.07 9.45
CA THR A 782 -17.64 19.63 9.11
C THR A 782 -18.85 18.85 9.64
N LYS A 783 -19.51 19.31 10.71
CA LYS A 783 -20.69 18.66 11.30
C LYS A 783 -21.93 18.75 10.40
N ASP A 784 -21.95 19.67 9.44
CA ASP A 784 -23.01 19.82 8.44
C ASP A 784 -22.61 19.34 7.02
N LEU A 785 -21.36 18.87 6.88
CA LEU A 785 -20.94 18.06 5.74
C LEU A 785 -21.45 16.63 5.92
N LYS A 786 -22.62 16.33 5.36
CA LYS A 786 -23.37 15.08 5.60
C LYS A 786 -23.47 14.16 4.36
N VAL A 787 -22.89 14.59 3.25
CA VAL A 787 -22.86 13.85 1.97
C VAL A 787 -21.65 12.91 1.87
N ASN A 788 -21.64 12.08 0.82
CA ASN A 788 -20.54 11.16 0.50
C ASN A 788 -19.71 11.60 -0.72
N ASN A 789 -20.16 12.61 -1.49
CA ASN A 789 -19.48 13.14 -2.67
C ASN A 789 -19.15 14.63 -2.45
N TYR A 790 -17.94 15.02 -2.79
CA TYR A 790 -17.45 16.40 -2.64
C TYR A 790 -16.74 16.82 -3.91
N ILE A 791 -16.92 18.07 -4.31
CA ILE A 791 -16.18 18.67 -5.42
C ILE A 791 -15.41 19.88 -4.92
N PHE A 792 -14.10 19.86 -5.08
CA PHE A 792 -13.21 20.96 -4.77
C PHE A 792 -12.97 21.75 -6.06
N ILE A 793 -13.35 23.04 -6.07
CA ILE A 793 -13.28 23.87 -7.28
C ILE A 793 -12.41 25.11 -7.06
N SER A 794 -11.58 25.43 -8.07
CA SER A 794 -10.89 26.72 -8.15
C SER A 794 -10.45 27.04 -9.59
N ARG A 795 -9.68 28.12 -9.79
CA ARG A 795 -9.09 28.56 -11.07
C ARG A 795 -7.75 29.24 -10.79
N GLY A 796 -6.92 29.38 -11.83
CA GLY A 796 -5.57 29.92 -11.69
C GLY A 796 -4.72 29.04 -10.78
N ILE A 797 -3.74 29.63 -10.09
CA ILE A 797 -2.79 28.90 -9.24
C ILE A 797 -3.46 28.10 -8.10
N ASN A 798 -4.68 28.46 -7.69
CA ASN A 798 -5.44 27.74 -6.67
C ASN A 798 -6.09 26.43 -7.16
N ILE A 799 -5.92 26.05 -8.43
CA ILE A 799 -6.23 24.67 -8.87
C ILE A 799 -5.45 23.64 -8.04
N VAL A 800 -4.21 23.97 -7.67
CA VAL A 800 -3.36 23.18 -6.77
C VAL A 800 -4.06 22.93 -5.44
N SER A 801 -4.63 23.98 -4.85
CA SER A 801 -5.38 23.94 -3.60
C SER A 801 -6.61 23.02 -3.69
N ALA A 802 -7.28 23.00 -4.86
CA ALA A 802 -8.47 22.17 -5.08
C ALA A 802 -8.11 20.69 -5.28
N LEU A 803 -7.05 20.41 -6.06
CA LEU A 803 -6.52 19.06 -6.28
C LEU A 803 -6.00 18.44 -4.96
N GLU A 804 -5.20 19.18 -4.20
CA GLU A 804 -4.65 18.72 -2.93
C GLU A 804 -5.74 18.59 -1.86
N GLY A 805 -6.68 19.55 -1.78
CA GLY A 805 -7.82 19.47 -0.87
C GLY A 805 -8.65 18.21 -1.10
N ALA A 806 -8.99 17.89 -2.35
CA ALA A 806 -9.68 16.66 -2.71
C ALA A 806 -8.85 15.40 -2.43
N LEU A 807 -7.52 15.44 -2.62
CA LEU A 807 -6.64 14.32 -2.32
C LEU A 807 -6.60 14.02 -0.80
N LYS A 808 -6.33 15.02 0.05
CA LYS A 808 -6.37 14.84 1.51
C LYS A 808 -7.74 14.34 1.97
N PHE A 809 -8.83 14.88 1.40
CA PHE A 809 -10.17 14.45 1.75
C PHE A 809 -10.42 12.98 1.40
N LYS A 810 -10.00 12.51 0.21
CA LYS A 810 -10.04 11.08 -0.16
C LYS A 810 -9.20 10.21 0.79
N GLU A 811 -7.94 10.57 1.01
CA GLU A 811 -6.95 9.77 1.73
C GLU A 811 -7.38 9.41 3.16
N ILE A 812 -7.95 10.36 3.93
CA ILE A 812 -8.29 10.13 5.34
C ILE A 812 -9.79 10.00 5.64
N THR A 813 -10.71 10.59 4.86
CA THR A 813 -12.15 10.41 5.10
C THR A 813 -12.69 9.13 4.46
N TYR A 814 -12.04 8.69 3.38
CA TYR A 814 -12.49 7.68 2.41
C TYR A 814 -13.80 8.01 1.68
N LEU A 815 -14.26 9.27 1.75
CA LEU A 815 -15.36 9.79 0.94
C LEU A 815 -14.86 10.17 -0.46
N HIS A 816 -15.77 10.20 -1.43
CA HIS A 816 -15.41 10.56 -2.80
C HIS A 816 -15.21 12.08 -2.89
N ALA A 817 -13.98 12.51 -3.19
CA ALA A 817 -13.67 13.92 -3.43
C ALA A 817 -12.86 14.09 -4.72
N GLU A 818 -13.33 14.98 -5.59
CA GLU A 818 -12.69 15.32 -6.87
C GLU A 818 -12.26 16.79 -6.85
N GLY A 819 -11.06 17.09 -7.33
CA GLY A 819 -10.53 18.45 -7.41
C GLY A 819 -10.40 18.87 -8.87
N MET A 820 -10.98 20.00 -9.27
CA MET A 820 -10.95 20.43 -10.67
C MET A 820 -11.04 21.94 -10.88
N SER A 821 -10.80 22.36 -12.13
CA SER A 821 -11.03 23.74 -12.55
C SER A 821 -12.53 24.02 -12.55
N ALA A 822 -12.96 25.09 -11.88
CA ALA A 822 -14.35 25.54 -11.85
C ALA A 822 -14.89 25.90 -13.26
N GLY A 823 -13.99 26.11 -14.24
CA GLY A 823 -14.37 26.21 -15.65
C GLY A 823 -15.01 24.93 -16.22
N MET A 824 -14.61 23.75 -15.74
CA MET A 824 -15.09 22.46 -16.23
C MET A 824 -16.52 22.13 -15.83
N LEU A 825 -17.09 22.82 -14.83
CA LEU A 825 -18.46 22.60 -14.36
C LEU A 825 -19.45 22.56 -15.53
N LYS A 826 -19.49 23.62 -16.36
CA LYS A 826 -20.42 23.72 -17.52
C LYS A 826 -20.13 22.73 -18.65
N HIS A 827 -19.00 22.03 -18.63
CA HIS A 827 -18.61 21.04 -19.63
C HIS A 827 -18.96 19.59 -19.21
N GLY A 828 -19.61 19.41 -18.07
CA GLY A 828 -20.25 18.15 -17.69
C GLY A 828 -20.58 18.06 -16.20
N THR A 829 -19.59 18.34 -15.35
CA THR A 829 -19.65 18.07 -13.90
C THR A 829 -20.76 18.81 -13.15
N ILE A 830 -21.28 19.93 -13.69
CA ILE A 830 -22.41 20.66 -13.09
C ILE A 830 -23.71 19.83 -13.03
N SER A 831 -23.80 18.73 -13.80
CA SER A 831 -24.87 17.73 -13.71
C SER A 831 -24.85 16.91 -12.41
N LEU A 832 -23.73 16.88 -11.68
CA LEU A 832 -23.58 16.19 -10.41
C LEU A 832 -23.97 17.07 -9.19
N ILE A 833 -24.25 18.35 -9.42
CA ILE A 833 -24.60 19.31 -8.38
C ILE A 833 -26.07 19.15 -8.00
N ASP A 834 -26.30 18.43 -6.90
CA ASP A 834 -27.57 18.36 -6.17
C ASP A 834 -27.31 18.27 -4.65
N GLU A 835 -28.34 17.96 -3.85
CA GLU A 835 -28.22 17.86 -2.39
C GLU A 835 -27.38 16.68 -1.88
N ARG A 836 -26.76 15.89 -2.77
CA ARG A 836 -25.80 14.80 -2.50
C ARG A 836 -24.34 15.18 -2.79
N MET A 837 -24.06 16.40 -3.27
CA MET A 837 -22.71 16.87 -3.55
C MET A 837 -22.43 18.24 -2.91
N ASP A 838 -21.61 18.25 -1.86
CA ASP A 838 -21.17 19.47 -1.18
C ASP A 838 -19.94 20.03 -1.94
N THR A 839 -20.01 21.29 -2.35
CA THR A 839 -18.92 21.98 -3.08
C THR A 839 -17.99 22.70 -2.10
N ILE A 840 -16.70 22.41 -2.18
CA ILE A 840 -15.64 23.17 -1.49
C ILE A 840 -15.04 24.15 -2.49
N ALA A 841 -15.47 25.41 -2.44
CA ALA A 841 -15.02 26.44 -3.36
C ALA A 841 -13.79 27.18 -2.78
N ILE A 842 -12.63 27.04 -3.41
CA ILE A 842 -11.42 27.73 -3.00
C ILE A 842 -11.30 29.01 -3.83
N VAL A 843 -11.56 30.13 -3.18
CA VAL A 843 -11.72 31.44 -3.81
C VAL A 843 -10.37 32.18 -3.78
N PRO A 844 -9.78 32.53 -4.94
CA PRO A 844 -8.54 33.28 -5.01
C PRO A 844 -8.61 34.65 -4.31
N PRO A 845 -7.47 35.32 -4.04
CA PRO A 845 -7.46 36.69 -3.53
C PRO A 845 -8.22 37.70 -4.42
N LYS A 846 -8.71 38.80 -3.83
CA LYS A 846 -9.52 39.84 -4.50
C LYS A 846 -8.89 40.43 -5.78
N ASN A 847 -7.57 40.43 -5.88
CA ASN A 847 -6.82 40.96 -7.02
C ASN A 847 -6.48 39.91 -8.09
N SER A 848 -6.88 38.65 -7.90
CA SER A 848 -6.78 37.61 -8.93
C SER A 848 -7.72 37.92 -10.10
N ARG A 849 -7.23 37.71 -11.32
CA ARG A 849 -8.03 37.87 -12.55
C ARG A 849 -9.21 36.90 -12.65
N VAL A 850 -9.18 35.81 -11.89
CA VAL A 850 -10.24 34.77 -11.88
C VAL A 850 -11.13 34.81 -10.63
N PHE A 851 -10.96 35.80 -9.74
CA PHE A 851 -11.78 35.98 -8.54
C PHE A 851 -13.29 36.00 -8.88
N ASN A 852 -13.73 36.95 -9.71
CA ASN A 852 -15.14 37.05 -10.14
C ASN A 852 -15.64 35.80 -10.88
N SER A 853 -14.77 35.06 -11.56
CA SER A 853 -15.13 33.80 -12.21
C SER A 853 -15.46 32.70 -11.21
N ILE A 854 -14.83 32.68 -10.04
CA ILE A 854 -15.16 31.74 -8.95
C ILE A 854 -16.43 32.16 -8.24
N ILE A 855 -16.67 33.46 -8.00
CA ILE A 855 -17.95 33.93 -7.45
C ILE A 855 -19.11 33.51 -8.37
N SER A 856 -18.99 33.71 -9.68
CA SER A 856 -20.00 33.28 -10.64
C SER A 856 -20.17 31.75 -10.69
N ASN A 857 -19.09 30.97 -10.57
CA ASN A 857 -19.21 29.51 -10.44
C ASN A 857 -19.86 29.06 -9.11
N ILE A 858 -19.73 29.83 -8.02
CA ILE A 858 -20.46 29.58 -6.76
C ILE A 858 -21.96 29.83 -6.98
N GLU A 859 -22.34 30.95 -7.60
CA GLU A 859 -23.73 31.26 -7.96
C GLU A 859 -24.36 30.15 -8.83
N GLU A 860 -23.60 29.61 -9.79
CA GLU A 860 -24.04 28.51 -10.66
C GLU A 860 -24.29 27.19 -9.91
N VAL A 861 -23.56 26.93 -8.83
CA VAL A 861 -23.78 25.78 -7.93
C VAL A 861 -24.99 26.04 -7.03
N LYS A 862 -25.12 27.24 -6.46
CA LYS A 862 -26.26 27.62 -5.62
C LYS A 862 -27.58 27.64 -6.38
N ALA A 863 -27.57 28.06 -7.65
CA ALA A 863 -28.73 28.00 -8.55
C ALA A 863 -29.22 26.57 -8.88
N ARG A 864 -28.49 25.53 -8.41
CA ARG A 864 -28.87 24.10 -8.50
C ARG A 864 -29.08 23.47 -7.13
N ASN A 865 -29.29 24.29 -6.09
CA ASN A 865 -29.44 23.88 -4.69
C ASN A 865 -28.22 23.14 -4.10
N GLY A 866 -27.05 23.20 -4.76
CA GLY A 866 -25.81 22.69 -4.19
C GLY A 866 -25.42 23.47 -2.93
N LYS A 867 -24.78 22.79 -1.97
CA LYS A 867 -24.14 23.45 -0.82
C LYS A 867 -22.75 23.93 -1.22
N VAL A 868 -22.35 25.10 -0.78
CA VAL A 868 -21.03 25.69 -0.99
C VAL A 868 -20.39 26.04 0.34
N ILE A 869 -19.18 25.53 0.53
CA ILE A 869 -18.27 25.89 1.61
C ILE A 869 -17.12 26.65 0.96
N ALA A 870 -17.11 27.97 1.13
CA ALA A 870 -16.09 28.82 0.58
C ALA A 870 -14.86 28.86 1.51
N ILE A 871 -13.67 28.63 0.97
CA ILE A 871 -12.39 29.00 1.59
C ILE A 871 -11.94 30.27 0.88
N THR A 872 -12.00 31.42 1.55
CA THR A 872 -12.21 32.70 0.84
C THR A 872 -11.65 33.93 1.59
N PRO A 873 -11.10 34.93 0.86
CA PRO A 873 -10.64 36.21 1.42
C PRO A 873 -11.78 37.20 1.73
N VAL A 874 -13.03 36.81 1.50
CA VAL A 874 -14.26 37.60 1.69
C VAL A 874 -15.40 36.75 2.22
N GLU A 875 -16.35 37.38 2.92
CA GLU A 875 -17.67 36.79 3.09
C GLU A 875 -18.41 36.78 1.75
N ILE A 876 -19.04 35.65 1.42
CA ILE A 876 -19.85 35.43 0.22
C ILE A 876 -21.25 35.06 0.70
N GLU A 877 -22.20 35.97 0.52
CA GLU A 877 -23.58 35.84 1.03
C GLU A 877 -24.31 34.61 0.47
N THR A 878 -23.93 34.16 -0.73
CA THR A 878 -24.51 32.98 -1.38
C THR A 878 -23.91 31.65 -0.91
N ALA A 879 -22.77 31.66 -0.22
CA ALA A 879 -22.13 30.45 0.29
C ALA A 879 -22.65 30.08 1.70
N ASP A 880 -23.01 28.81 1.90
CA ASP A 880 -23.61 28.31 3.14
C ASP A 880 -22.64 28.40 4.34
N TYR A 881 -21.33 28.28 4.07
CA TYR A 881 -20.27 28.48 5.07
C TYR A 881 -19.08 29.23 4.46
N ASN A 882 -18.50 30.15 5.23
CA ASN A 882 -17.40 31.03 4.81
C ASN A 882 -16.19 30.85 5.74
N ILE A 883 -15.23 30.03 5.33
CA ILE A 883 -13.94 29.85 6.01
C ILE A 883 -13.02 31.01 5.59
N ILE A 884 -13.11 32.11 6.33
CA ILE A 884 -12.39 33.35 6.04
C ILE A 884 -10.87 33.19 6.19
N THR A 885 -10.15 33.48 5.11
CA THR A 885 -8.69 33.49 5.02
C THR A 885 -8.16 34.92 4.80
N PRO A 886 -6.86 35.19 5.04
CA PRO A 886 -6.25 36.48 4.72
C PRO A 886 -6.26 36.79 3.21
N ASN A 887 -6.60 38.03 2.85
CA ASN A 887 -6.46 38.51 1.48
C ASN A 887 -4.99 38.84 1.16
N VAL A 888 -4.37 38.05 0.31
CA VAL A 888 -2.92 38.05 0.02
C VAL A 888 -2.62 38.27 -1.47
N ILE A 889 -1.35 38.24 -1.86
CA ILE A 889 -1.01 38.12 -3.29
C ILE A 889 -1.29 36.70 -3.80
N GLU A 890 -1.67 36.57 -5.06
CA GLU A 890 -2.16 35.32 -5.65
C GLU A 890 -1.13 34.18 -5.54
N GLU A 891 0.16 34.48 -5.67
CA GLU A 891 1.25 33.50 -5.63
C GLU A 891 1.33 32.73 -4.31
N ILE A 892 1.13 33.39 -3.17
CA ILE A 892 1.26 32.74 -1.85
C ILE A 892 -0.04 32.08 -1.41
N SER A 893 -1.15 32.33 -2.10
CA SER A 893 -2.49 31.91 -1.64
C SER A 893 -2.66 30.39 -1.45
N PRO A 894 -2.07 29.48 -2.27
CA PRO A 894 -2.13 28.04 -2.00
C PRO A 894 -1.44 27.64 -0.69
N ILE A 895 -0.37 28.34 -0.29
CA ILE A 895 0.33 28.12 0.99
C ILE A 895 -0.56 28.55 2.16
N ILE A 896 -1.24 29.70 2.03
CA ILE A 896 -2.12 30.24 3.08
C ILE A 896 -3.40 29.42 3.22
N TYR A 897 -3.92 28.85 2.14
CA TYR A 897 -5.20 28.14 2.13
C TYR A 897 -5.05 26.64 2.48
N ALA A 898 -3.84 26.07 2.42
CA ALA A 898 -3.58 24.67 2.75
C ALA A 898 -4.12 24.21 4.12
N PRO A 899 -3.91 24.93 5.24
CA PRO A 899 -4.42 24.50 6.55
C PRO A 899 -5.94 24.42 6.60
N ALA A 900 -6.66 25.23 5.81
CA ALA A 900 -8.12 25.26 5.85
C ALA A 900 -8.73 23.95 5.33
N TYR A 901 -8.30 23.47 4.17
CA TYR A 901 -8.81 22.19 3.63
C TYR A 901 -8.19 20.97 4.31
N GLN A 902 -6.96 21.06 4.83
CA GLN A 902 -6.35 20.01 5.64
C GLN A 902 -7.11 19.80 6.97
N LEU A 903 -7.46 20.89 7.68
CA LEU A 903 -8.32 20.80 8.88
C LEU A 903 -9.73 20.30 8.53
N LEU A 904 -10.30 20.72 7.39
CA LEU A 904 -11.62 20.26 6.94
C LEU A 904 -11.63 18.73 6.70
N ALA A 905 -10.61 18.19 6.04
CA ALA A 905 -10.43 16.76 5.85
C ALA A 905 -10.21 16.04 7.21
N TYR A 906 -9.32 16.58 8.05
CA TYR A 906 -9.00 16.02 9.37
C TYR A 906 -10.23 15.87 10.26
N TYR A 907 -10.97 16.97 10.51
CA TYR A 907 -12.13 16.92 11.40
C TYR A 907 -13.24 16.04 10.83
N LYS A 908 -13.40 15.99 9.50
CA LYS A 908 -14.35 15.09 8.85
C LYS A 908 -13.96 13.61 9.01
N ALA A 909 -12.68 13.28 8.92
CA ALA A 909 -12.18 11.91 9.12
C ALA A 909 -12.31 11.45 10.58
N VAL A 910 -12.01 12.33 11.54
CA VAL A 910 -12.22 12.06 12.97
C VAL A 910 -13.71 11.81 13.28
N GLN A 911 -14.62 12.62 12.72
CA GLN A 911 -16.08 12.40 12.86
C GLN A 911 -16.59 11.09 12.22
N LEU A 912 -15.82 10.50 11.31
CA LEU A 912 -16.09 9.20 10.69
C LEU A 912 -15.36 8.04 11.39
N ASN A 913 -14.72 8.30 12.54
CA ASN A 913 -13.87 7.34 13.27
C ASN A 913 -12.83 6.66 12.36
N ARG A 914 -12.09 7.46 11.57
CA ARG A 914 -10.98 6.99 10.74
C ARG A 914 -9.64 7.19 11.46
N ASP A 915 -8.71 6.26 11.24
CA ASP A 915 -7.30 6.51 11.55
C ASP A 915 -6.75 7.51 10.52
N VAL A 916 -6.39 8.69 11.01
CA VAL A 916 -5.83 9.81 10.25
C VAL A 916 -4.30 9.83 10.24
N ASP A 917 -3.66 9.05 11.12
CA ASP A 917 -2.21 8.91 11.16
C ASP A 917 -1.75 7.75 10.26
N LYS A 918 -2.54 6.65 10.21
CA LYS A 918 -2.31 5.42 9.42
C LYS A 918 -3.55 4.99 8.59
N PRO A 919 -4.03 5.79 7.62
CA PRO A 919 -5.16 5.43 6.75
C PRO A 919 -4.99 4.08 6.02
N ARG A 920 -6.13 3.40 5.79
CA ARG A 920 -6.18 2.06 5.19
C ARG A 920 -5.65 2.06 3.76
N GLY A 921 -4.95 1.00 3.37
CA GLY A 921 -4.48 0.79 1.99
C GLY A 921 -3.32 1.69 1.54
N LEU A 922 -2.92 2.69 2.34
CA LEU A 922 -1.82 3.60 2.02
C LEU A 922 -0.56 3.27 2.82
N ALA A 923 0.59 3.68 2.29
CA ALA A 923 1.87 3.69 3.00
C ALA A 923 2.50 5.09 2.86
N LYS A 924 3.33 5.49 3.83
CA LYS A 924 3.90 6.84 3.92
C LYS A 924 4.88 7.18 2.79
N SER A 925 5.54 6.17 2.23
CA SER A 925 6.34 6.26 1.00
C SER A 925 6.06 5.02 0.17
N VAL A 926 5.90 5.20 -1.14
CA VAL A 926 5.80 4.13 -2.13
C VAL A 926 7.21 3.88 -2.65
N THR A 927 7.89 2.86 -2.11
CA THR A 927 9.31 2.55 -2.37
C THR A 927 9.50 1.36 -3.32
N VAL A 928 8.40 0.84 -3.86
CA VAL A 928 8.30 -0.22 -4.88
C VAL A 928 7.18 0.16 -5.86
N GLU A 929 7.09 -0.52 -7.00
CA GLU A 929 6.08 -0.30 -8.06
C GLU A 929 4.69 -0.85 -7.70
#